data_AF-A0A2N9I4W4-F1
#
_entry.id   AF-A0A2N9I4W4-F1
#
_cell.length_a   1.000
_cell.length_b   1.000
_cell.length_c   1.000
_cell.angle_alpha   90.00
_cell.angle_beta   90.00
_cell.angle_gamma   90.00
#
_symmetry.space_group_name_H-M   'P 1'
#
loop_
_entity.id
_entity.type
_entity.pdbx_description
1 polymer ?
#
loop_
_entity_poly.entity_id
_entity_poly.type
_entity_poly.pdbx_seq_one_letter_code
_entity_poly.pdbx_strand_id
1 'polypeptide(L)'
;MNQWPRNPPTRNRSIPYAHPQQEEVYNIIPIHSLLTDHPSLRYPEVRAAAAALRVTGNLRKPPFRQWDPNNDILDWLGLLFGFQNDNVKNQREHLVLHLANSQMRLQPPPTIPDSLVPTVLRKFRKKLLQNYSSWCSYLGQKSQISLSSRRIGIGTGTGTAETMDLRRELLYVSLYLLVWGESGNLRFTPECVCYIFHHMAMELNYVLDEKMDPNTAQPFWPSVSGDCAFLKSVVMPIYNTIKTEVESSRNGTKPHSAWRNYDDINEYFWSRRCFQKLKWPIDLSCNFFATMPKDRRIGKTGFVEQRSFWNVFRSFDKVWVLLILFLQISIIVAFEGDNSNPLKALEKRDVQVKLLSVFITWSGLRVLQAVLDAGTQYSLVTRETMLLGVRMTLKFVVALTWTVVFAVFYGMIWSQKNGDGRWSDEANRRIVMFLEAGVVFVLPELLALVLFIVPWIRNTLEELNWSVLYLLTWWFHTRLFVGRALREGLVNNFKYTMFWIAVLASKFSFSYFLQIKPLVTPTKALLAANNVTYNWHEFFNNTNRIAVVLLWIPVVLIYFMDMQIWYSIFSSFVGAAIGLFSHLGEIRNIGQLRLRFQFFASAMQFNFMPEEPLLSPKLTLVKKFRDAIHRLKLRYGLGKPYNKIESSQVETTWFALIWNEIIVTFREEDLINNQELELMELPPNCWNIRVIRWPCVLLCNELLLALSQAKELANESDQSLWLKICNNEYRRCAVIEAYDSIKYLLLMIIKDHTDEYSIIENLFREIDNEIKNGKVTEVYKMTLLEKIHAKLISLVKLLMQQQRDLSEAVNILQALYELSIREFPWAKRSILQLREKGLAPRSPATDAGLLFENAIEFPDDDDAILNRQLRRLHTILTSRDSMHNVPKNIEARKRIAFFSNSLFMNMPRAPHVEKMMAFSVLTPYFDEEVIFSLMGLRSENEDGISTLFYLQRIYEDEWENFLERMRSEGIDNDDDLWNKKSRDIRLWASYRGQTLSRTVRGMMYYYRALKMLAFLDSASEMDIREGPGDTHSFGSMNLNSSLNGLHSGSRNLNRASSSISVMFKGNEYGSALMKFTYVVTCQMYGQHKAKGENRAEEILYLMKNNEALRVAYVDVVHLGRENVEYYSVLVKYDQQLRREVEIYRIQLPGPLKLGEGKPENQNHALIFTRGDAEANHFGSS
;
A
#
# COMPACT_ATOMS: atom_id res chain seq x y z
N MET A 1 -10.24 78.69 17.79
CA MET A 1 -9.57 79.49 16.74
C MET A 1 -8.27 78.81 16.38
N ASN A 2 -8.13 78.46 15.10
CA ASN A 2 -6.92 78.21 14.33
C ASN A 2 -5.59 78.08 15.08
N GLN A 3 -4.88 76.98 14.81
CA GLN A 3 -3.46 77.06 14.45
C GLN A 3 -3.03 75.76 13.75
N TRP A 4 -2.94 75.83 12.42
CA TRP A 4 -2.00 75.01 11.66
C TRP A 4 -0.58 75.51 11.94
N PRO A 5 0.42 74.62 12.01
CA PRO A 5 1.78 74.97 11.66
C PRO A 5 2.24 74.23 10.39
N ARG A 6 2.89 75.01 9.53
CA ARG A 6 3.66 74.61 8.35
C ARG A 6 4.93 73.84 8.73
N ASN A 7 5.39 73.03 7.76
CA ASN A 7 6.64 72.26 7.71
C ASN A 7 7.92 73.08 7.96
N PRO A 8 9.01 72.39 8.39
CA PRO A 8 10.22 72.28 7.56
C PRO A 8 10.91 70.88 7.69
N PRO A 9 12.15 70.65 7.19
CA PRO A 9 12.51 70.36 5.81
C PRO A 9 13.20 68.98 5.60
N THR A 10 13.46 68.68 4.32
CA THR A 10 14.05 67.49 3.69
C THR A 10 15.26 66.81 4.37
N ARG A 11 15.24 65.47 4.43
CA ARG A 11 16.41 64.60 4.65
C ARG A 11 16.61 63.63 3.47
N ASN A 12 17.87 63.52 3.06
CA ASN A 12 18.38 62.88 1.85
C ASN A 12 17.88 61.46 1.55
N ARG A 13 17.72 61.19 0.24
CA ARG A 13 17.55 59.86 -0.36
C ARG A 13 18.73 58.96 0.00
N SER A 14 18.49 58.00 0.90
CA SER A 14 19.31 56.79 0.99
C SER A 14 18.85 55.80 -0.08
N ILE A 15 19.77 55.43 -0.95
CA ILE A 15 19.65 54.29 -1.86
C ILE A 15 19.20 53.07 -1.03
N PRO A 16 18.12 52.35 -1.40
CA PRO A 16 17.78 51.12 -0.69
C PRO A 16 18.90 50.13 -0.93
N TYR A 17 19.61 49.78 0.13
CA TYR A 17 20.46 48.60 0.17
C TYR A 17 19.62 47.41 -0.31
N ALA A 18 20.08 46.75 -1.37
CA ALA A 18 19.51 45.50 -1.82
C ALA A 18 19.47 44.53 -0.63
N HIS A 19 18.27 44.13 -0.23
CA HIS A 19 18.11 42.99 0.66
C HIS A 19 18.85 41.80 0.03
N PRO A 20 19.62 41.02 0.81
CA PRO A 20 20.14 39.74 0.32
C PRO A 20 18.94 38.93 -0.17
N GLN A 21 18.98 38.44 -1.41
CA GLN A 21 17.95 37.58 -1.97
C GLN A 21 17.74 36.41 -0.99
N GLN A 22 16.62 36.40 -0.26
CA GLN A 22 16.20 35.23 0.50
C GLN A 22 16.03 34.09 -0.50
N GLU A 23 16.79 33.01 -0.35
CA GLU A 23 16.60 31.79 -1.13
C GLU A 23 15.12 31.38 -1.03
N GLU A 24 14.46 31.25 -2.19
CA GLU A 24 13.03 30.93 -2.23
C GLU A 24 12.79 29.51 -1.70
N VAL A 25 11.88 29.40 -0.73
CA VAL A 25 11.49 28.12 -0.13
C VAL A 25 10.75 27.26 -1.16
N TYR A 26 11.14 25.99 -1.27
CA TYR A 26 10.52 24.99 -2.15
C TYR A 26 10.14 23.71 -1.38
N ASN A 27 9.29 22.85 -1.93
CA ASN A 27 8.86 21.62 -1.26
C ASN A 27 9.80 20.43 -1.55
N ILE A 28 9.95 20.06 -2.82
CA ILE A 28 10.76 18.93 -3.31
C ILE A 28 11.76 19.42 -4.37
N ILE A 29 11.32 20.25 -5.32
CA ILE A 29 12.16 20.73 -6.42
C ILE A 29 12.19 22.27 -6.43
N PRO A 30 13.38 22.90 -6.47
CA PRO A 30 13.51 24.34 -6.62
C PRO A 30 13.25 24.76 -8.10
N ILE A 31 11.99 24.93 -8.48
CA ILE A 31 11.60 25.19 -9.88
C ILE A 31 11.83 26.66 -10.29
N HIS A 32 11.85 27.57 -9.32
CA HIS A 32 12.00 28.99 -9.56
C HIS A 32 13.44 29.38 -9.95
N SER A 33 14.45 28.65 -9.45
CA SER A 33 15.85 28.84 -9.78
C SER A 33 16.46 27.56 -10.36
N LEU A 34 16.51 27.46 -11.69
CA LEU A 34 17.17 26.37 -12.40
C LEU A 34 18.71 26.38 -12.24
N LEU A 35 19.27 27.45 -11.65
CA LEU A 35 20.70 27.63 -11.42
C LEU A 35 21.12 27.16 -10.02
N THR A 36 20.18 26.76 -9.16
CA THR A 36 20.49 26.23 -7.83
C THR A 36 21.07 24.82 -7.95
N ASP A 37 22.21 24.55 -7.28
CA ASP A 37 22.81 23.21 -7.24
C ASP A 37 21.97 22.28 -6.34
N HIS A 38 20.94 21.67 -6.92
CA HIS A 38 20.05 20.74 -6.25
C HIS A 38 20.04 19.37 -6.95
N PRO A 39 20.12 18.24 -6.22
CA PRO A 39 20.21 16.90 -6.82
C PRO A 39 19.09 16.57 -7.83
N SER A 40 17.87 17.06 -7.62
CA SER A 40 16.76 16.83 -8.56
C SER A 40 16.90 17.55 -9.90
N LEU A 41 17.65 18.65 -9.97
CA LEU A 41 17.89 19.40 -11.21
C LEU A 41 19.01 18.78 -12.08
N ARG A 42 19.74 17.79 -11.54
CA ARG A 42 20.71 16.99 -12.32
C ARG A 42 20.02 16.12 -13.37
N TYR A 43 18.75 15.80 -13.15
CA TYR A 43 17.94 15.02 -14.09
C TYR A 43 17.46 15.89 -15.27
N PRO A 44 17.83 15.55 -16.52
CA PRO A 44 17.47 16.34 -17.69
C PRO A 44 15.95 16.42 -17.90
N GLU A 45 15.20 15.40 -17.50
CA GLU A 45 13.73 15.37 -17.62
C GLU A 45 13.04 16.42 -16.74
N VAL A 46 13.60 16.71 -15.56
CA VAL A 46 13.09 17.76 -14.67
C VAL A 46 13.31 19.14 -15.30
N ARG A 47 14.50 19.37 -15.85
CA ARG A 47 14.83 20.61 -16.57
C ARG A 47 13.98 20.76 -17.83
N ALA A 48 13.75 19.69 -18.57
CA ALA A 48 12.92 19.65 -19.76
C ALA A 48 11.47 20.06 -19.45
N ALA A 49 10.87 19.49 -18.40
CA ALA A 49 9.51 19.82 -17.98
C ALA A 49 9.40 21.27 -17.49
N ALA A 50 10.37 21.75 -16.70
CA ALA A 50 10.39 23.14 -16.23
C ALA A 50 10.59 24.14 -17.38
N ALA A 51 11.47 23.83 -18.34
CA ALA A 51 11.70 24.66 -19.52
C ALA A 51 10.45 24.73 -20.42
N ALA A 52 9.72 23.62 -20.59
CA ALA A 52 8.50 23.59 -21.39
C ALA A 52 7.40 24.54 -20.85
N LEU A 53 7.34 24.76 -19.53
CA LEU A 53 6.38 25.69 -18.92
C LEU A 53 6.71 27.16 -19.16
N ARG A 54 8.00 27.51 -19.36
CA ARG A 54 8.45 28.88 -19.61
C ARG A 54 8.13 29.38 -21.02
N VAL A 55 7.67 28.50 -21.93
CA VAL A 55 7.38 28.84 -23.33
C VAL A 55 6.01 29.55 -23.46
N THR A 56 5.94 30.79 -22.97
CA THR A 56 4.72 31.63 -23.00
C THR A 56 4.45 32.22 -24.40
N GLY A 57 5.49 32.46 -25.20
CA GLY A 57 5.36 32.87 -26.60
C GLY A 57 4.55 34.17 -26.78
N ASN A 58 3.59 34.18 -27.70
CA ASN A 58 2.77 35.35 -28.06
C ASN A 58 1.48 35.49 -27.23
N LEU A 59 1.38 34.87 -26.05
CA LEU A 59 0.17 35.00 -25.21
C LEU A 59 -0.07 36.46 -24.83
N ARG A 60 -1.32 36.91 -24.94
CA ARG A 60 -1.71 38.28 -24.58
C ARG A 60 -1.45 38.51 -23.09
N LYS A 61 -0.65 39.53 -22.76
CA LYS A 61 -0.31 39.85 -21.37
C LYS A 61 -1.52 40.46 -20.64
N PRO A 62 -1.77 40.10 -19.38
CA PRO A 62 -2.87 40.66 -18.59
C PRO A 62 -2.69 42.17 -18.38
N PRO A 63 -3.74 42.99 -18.52
CA PRO A 63 -3.63 44.45 -18.44
C PRO A 63 -3.53 44.97 -17.00
N PHE A 64 -3.92 44.15 -16.02
CA PHE A 64 -4.09 44.57 -14.62
C PHE A 64 -2.83 44.42 -13.74
N ARG A 65 -1.78 43.72 -14.22
CA ARG A 65 -0.52 43.49 -13.47
C ARG A 65 0.70 43.48 -14.40
N GLN A 66 1.83 44.00 -13.92
CA GLN A 66 3.09 43.98 -14.68
C GLN A 66 3.57 42.54 -14.90
N TRP A 67 3.87 42.20 -16.16
CA TRP A 67 4.36 40.88 -16.55
C TRP A 67 5.88 40.77 -16.33
N ASP A 68 6.32 39.86 -15.47
CA ASP A 68 7.73 39.53 -15.25
C ASP A 68 8.24 38.59 -16.37
N PRO A 69 9.42 38.83 -16.98
CA PRO A 69 10.06 37.90 -17.89
C PRO A 69 10.21 36.46 -17.37
N ASN A 70 10.29 36.27 -16.05
CA ASN A 70 10.43 34.95 -15.41
C ASN A 70 9.10 34.18 -15.26
N ASN A 71 7.95 34.82 -15.56
CA ASN A 71 6.63 34.20 -15.44
C ASN A 71 6.40 33.11 -16.49
N ASP A 72 5.75 32.03 -16.06
CA ASP A 72 5.46 30.87 -16.89
C ASP A 72 3.97 30.78 -17.32
N ILE A 73 3.61 29.68 -18.00
CA ILE A 73 2.24 29.43 -18.46
C ILE A 73 1.23 29.38 -17.30
N LEU A 74 1.62 28.89 -16.12
CA LEU A 74 0.71 28.83 -14.97
C LEU A 74 0.53 30.19 -14.31
N ASP A 75 1.57 31.04 -14.27
CA ASP A 75 1.43 32.44 -13.84
C ASP A 75 0.47 33.18 -14.76
N TRP A 76 0.53 32.92 -16.06
CA TRP A 76 -0.40 33.50 -17.03
C TRP A 76 -1.85 33.10 -16.76
N LEU A 77 -2.11 31.80 -16.55
CA LEU A 77 -3.45 31.30 -16.19
C LEU A 77 -3.93 31.84 -14.83
N GLY A 78 -3.01 31.93 -13.87
CA GLY A 78 -3.24 32.48 -12.54
C GLY A 78 -3.76 33.91 -12.60
N LEU A 79 -3.07 34.75 -13.37
CA LEU A 79 -3.46 36.15 -13.58
C LEU A 79 -4.73 36.29 -14.45
N LEU A 80 -4.95 35.39 -15.40
CA LEU A 80 -6.08 35.45 -16.32
C LEU A 80 -7.42 35.15 -15.62
N PHE A 81 -7.47 34.10 -14.80
CA PHE A 81 -8.70 33.63 -14.13
C PHE A 81 -8.76 34.00 -12.64
N GLY A 82 -7.69 34.57 -12.08
CA GLY A 82 -7.65 35.01 -10.69
C GLY A 82 -7.45 33.88 -9.68
N PHE A 83 -6.55 32.93 -9.97
CA PHE A 83 -6.12 31.91 -9.01
C PHE A 83 -5.13 32.48 -8.00
N GLN A 84 -5.02 31.84 -6.83
CA GLN A 84 -4.09 32.20 -5.78
C GLN A 84 -2.64 31.87 -6.16
N ASN A 85 -1.70 32.77 -5.83
CA ASN A 85 -0.28 32.61 -6.17
C ASN A 85 0.32 31.30 -5.62
N ASP A 86 0.01 30.94 -4.38
CA ASP A 86 0.55 29.71 -3.76
C ASP A 86 -0.08 28.44 -4.34
N ASN A 87 -1.33 28.49 -4.82
CA ASN A 87 -1.92 27.40 -5.59
C ASN A 87 -1.19 27.22 -6.93
N VAL A 88 -0.87 28.33 -7.61
CA VAL A 88 -0.07 28.33 -8.85
C VAL A 88 1.30 27.69 -8.62
N LYS A 89 2.03 28.10 -7.57
CA LYS A 89 3.33 27.51 -7.21
C LYS A 89 3.22 26.02 -6.88
N ASN A 90 2.23 25.64 -6.08
CA ASN A 90 1.99 24.25 -5.67
C ASN A 90 1.68 23.34 -6.87
N GLN A 91 0.78 23.77 -7.76
CA GLN A 91 0.41 22.98 -8.95
C GLN A 91 1.49 22.97 -10.03
N ARG A 92 2.32 24.02 -10.11
CA ARG A 92 3.52 24.04 -10.96
C ARG A 92 4.46 22.90 -10.60
N GLU A 93 4.79 22.77 -9.31
CA GLU A 93 5.68 21.71 -8.84
C GLU A 93 5.09 20.32 -9.07
N HIS A 94 3.79 20.17 -8.79
CA HIS A 94 3.07 18.95 -9.04
C HIS A 94 3.12 18.52 -10.52
N LEU A 95 2.89 19.45 -11.45
CA LEU A 95 2.95 19.18 -12.89
C LEU A 95 4.36 18.81 -13.37
N VAL A 96 5.38 19.55 -12.94
CA VAL A 96 6.79 19.27 -13.29
C VAL A 96 7.19 17.88 -12.83
N LEU A 97 6.90 17.52 -11.58
CA LEU A 97 7.19 16.19 -11.04
C LEU A 97 6.51 15.07 -11.83
N HIS A 98 5.23 15.24 -12.19
CA HIS A 98 4.50 14.23 -12.96
C HIS A 98 5.05 14.03 -14.37
N LEU A 99 5.35 15.13 -15.08
CA LEU A 99 5.89 15.07 -16.43
C LEU A 99 7.30 14.48 -16.43
N ALA A 100 8.16 14.91 -15.50
CA ALA A 100 9.51 14.38 -15.35
C ALA A 100 9.49 12.88 -15.02
N ASN A 101 8.72 12.47 -14.01
CA ASN A 101 8.57 11.06 -13.63
C ASN A 101 8.01 10.20 -14.77
N SER A 102 7.07 10.74 -15.56
CA SER A 102 6.52 10.03 -16.72
C SER A 102 7.49 9.92 -17.88
N GLN A 103 8.35 10.92 -18.09
CA GLN A 103 9.39 10.90 -19.12
C GLN A 103 10.52 9.93 -18.76
N MET A 104 10.96 9.89 -17.49
CA MET A 104 11.95 8.93 -17.00
C MET A 104 11.54 7.47 -17.25
N ARG A 105 10.23 7.19 -17.29
CA ARG A 105 9.65 5.86 -17.54
C ARG A 105 9.56 5.45 -19.00
N LEU A 106 9.88 6.33 -19.95
CA LEU A 106 9.80 5.98 -21.37
C LEU A 106 10.82 4.89 -21.73
N GLN A 107 10.35 3.91 -22.50
CA GLN A 107 11.18 2.85 -23.09
C GLN A 107 10.85 2.75 -24.58
N PRO A 108 11.79 3.06 -25.49
CA PRO A 108 13.17 3.53 -25.25
C PRO A 108 13.23 4.95 -24.63
N PRO A 109 14.37 5.36 -24.02
CA PRO A 109 14.57 6.73 -23.54
C PRO A 109 14.46 7.75 -24.69
N PRO A 110 14.11 9.02 -24.39
CA PRO A 110 13.98 10.06 -25.40
C PRO A 110 15.29 10.31 -26.15
N THR A 111 15.21 10.63 -27.44
CA THR A 111 16.38 10.97 -28.28
C THR A 111 17.05 12.27 -27.85
N ILE A 112 16.27 13.21 -27.28
CA ILE A 112 16.75 14.47 -26.69
C ILE A 112 16.17 14.56 -25.27
N PRO A 113 16.94 14.27 -24.22
CA PRO A 113 16.43 14.19 -22.84
C PRO A 113 16.07 15.56 -22.25
N ASP A 114 16.71 16.64 -22.71
CA ASP A 114 16.46 18.02 -22.24
C ASP A 114 15.19 18.66 -22.85
N SER A 115 14.40 17.92 -23.65
CA SER A 115 13.13 18.39 -24.22
C SER A 115 11.95 17.51 -23.81
N LEU A 116 10.80 18.13 -23.55
CA LEU A 116 9.59 17.41 -23.15
C LEU A 116 8.98 16.68 -24.35
N VAL A 117 8.85 15.36 -24.24
CA VAL A 117 8.25 14.54 -25.31
C VAL A 117 6.73 14.77 -25.37
N PRO A 118 6.15 15.18 -26.52
CA PRO A 118 4.71 15.45 -26.64
C PRO A 118 3.80 14.26 -26.30
N THR A 119 4.28 13.02 -26.52
CA THR A 119 3.51 11.81 -26.21
C THR A 119 3.29 11.60 -24.72
N VAL A 120 4.22 12.04 -23.87
CA VAL A 120 4.10 11.98 -22.40
C VAL A 120 2.99 12.90 -21.94
N LEU A 121 3.01 14.15 -22.37
CA LEU A 121 1.96 15.13 -22.06
C LEU A 121 0.59 14.67 -22.56
N ARG A 122 0.52 14.14 -23.79
CA ARG A 122 -0.73 13.64 -24.35
C ARG A 122 -1.32 12.48 -23.53
N LYS A 123 -0.48 11.55 -23.07
CA LYS A 123 -0.91 10.46 -22.17
C LYS A 123 -1.37 11.01 -20.83
N PHE A 124 -0.64 11.95 -20.24
CA PHE A 124 -0.98 12.57 -18.97
C PHE A 124 -2.32 13.31 -19.05
N ARG A 125 -2.51 14.17 -20.05
CA ARG A 125 -3.77 14.89 -20.31
C ARG A 125 -4.94 13.93 -20.48
N LYS A 126 -4.79 12.87 -21.30
CA LYS A 126 -5.86 11.88 -21.51
C LYS A 126 -6.25 11.19 -20.21
N LYS A 127 -5.28 10.88 -19.34
CA LYS A 127 -5.53 10.28 -18.02
C LYS A 127 -6.22 11.28 -17.08
N LEU A 128 -5.67 12.50 -16.96
CA LEU A 128 -6.20 13.54 -16.07
C LEU A 128 -7.63 13.97 -16.45
N LEU A 129 -7.90 14.13 -17.75
CA LEU A 129 -9.18 14.60 -18.29
C LEU A 129 -10.08 13.46 -18.78
N GLN A 130 -9.81 12.21 -18.36
CA GLN A 130 -10.62 11.06 -18.72
C GLN A 130 -12.06 11.24 -18.23
N ASN A 131 -12.22 11.62 -16.95
CA ASN A 131 -13.53 11.85 -16.33
C ASN A 131 -14.30 12.97 -17.03
N TYR A 132 -13.63 14.09 -17.33
CA TYR A 132 -14.22 15.18 -18.10
C TYR A 132 -14.69 14.74 -19.51
N SER A 133 -13.88 13.92 -20.19
CA SER A 133 -14.21 13.41 -21.53
C SER A 133 -15.41 12.47 -21.50
N SER A 134 -15.47 11.59 -20.49
CA SER A 134 -16.61 10.71 -20.23
C SER A 134 -17.88 11.49 -19.87
N TRP A 135 -17.75 12.52 -19.02
CA TRP A 135 -18.86 13.42 -18.64
C TRP A 135 -19.42 14.18 -19.84
N CYS A 136 -18.56 14.74 -20.70
CA CYS A 136 -18.98 15.39 -21.94
C CYS A 136 -19.70 14.42 -22.90
N SER A 137 -19.14 13.23 -23.09
CA SER A 137 -19.74 12.17 -23.91
C SER A 137 -21.13 11.79 -23.41
N TYR A 138 -21.27 11.61 -22.09
CA TYR A 138 -22.54 11.27 -21.46
C TYR A 138 -23.62 12.34 -21.68
N LEU A 139 -23.28 13.62 -21.46
CA LEU A 139 -24.21 14.73 -21.67
C LEU A 139 -24.48 15.03 -23.16
N GLY A 140 -23.70 14.43 -24.06
CA GLY A 140 -23.72 14.72 -25.50
C GLY A 140 -23.22 16.13 -25.82
N GLN A 141 -22.32 16.66 -25.00
CA GLN A 141 -21.70 17.97 -25.18
C GLN A 141 -20.36 17.85 -25.91
N LYS A 142 -20.07 18.79 -26.80
CA LYS A 142 -18.78 18.82 -27.49
C LYS A 142 -17.70 19.22 -26.48
N SER A 143 -16.63 18.42 -26.41
CA SER A 143 -15.46 18.75 -25.58
C SER A 143 -14.86 20.08 -26.03
N GLN A 144 -14.51 20.94 -25.06
CA GLN A 144 -13.85 22.22 -25.31
C GLN A 144 -12.33 22.08 -25.47
N ILE A 145 -11.81 20.85 -25.52
CA ILE A 145 -10.41 20.60 -25.78
C ILE A 145 -10.18 20.72 -27.29
N SER A 146 -9.67 21.87 -27.74
CA SER A 146 -9.40 22.17 -29.15
C SER A 146 -7.93 21.90 -29.47
N LEU A 147 -7.65 20.83 -30.23
CA LEU A 147 -6.33 20.56 -30.79
C LEU A 147 -6.41 20.50 -32.31
N SER A 148 -5.38 20.99 -32.99
CA SER A 148 -5.40 21.23 -34.45
C SER A 148 -5.36 19.95 -35.31
N SER A 149 -5.26 18.77 -34.69
CA SER A 149 -5.15 17.44 -35.33
C SER A 149 -6.28 17.02 -36.30
N ARG A 150 -7.31 17.85 -36.56
CA ARG A 150 -8.36 17.53 -37.55
C ARG A 150 -8.22 18.24 -38.91
N ARG A 151 -7.20 19.08 -39.12
CA ARG A 151 -6.84 19.60 -40.45
C ARG A 151 -5.53 19.00 -40.93
N ILE A 152 -5.55 17.70 -41.25
CA ILE A 152 -4.53 17.15 -42.17
C ILE A 152 -4.97 17.59 -43.56
N GLY A 153 -4.35 18.67 -44.03
CA GLY A 153 -4.60 19.28 -45.33
C GLY A 153 -3.44 20.17 -45.71
N ILE A 154 -2.38 19.53 -46.21
CA ILE A 154 -1.40 20.06 -47.17
C ILE A 154 -0.46 21.17 -46.64
N GLY A 155 0.77 20.73 -46.34
CA GLY A 155 2.02 21.42 -46.66
C GLY A 155 2.17 22.89 -46.26
N THR A 156 2.74 23.13 -45.07
CA THR A 156 3.79 24.15 -44.81
C THR A 156 4.09 24.19 -43.30
N GLY A 157 5.35 23.94 -42.89
CA GLY A 157 5.86 24.20 -41.53
C GLY A 157 5.49 23.19 -40.43
N THR A 158 6.13 22.01 -40.40
CA THR A 158 5.85 20.95 -39.41
C THR A 158 6.26 21.30 -37.96
N GLY A 159 7.23 22.20 -37.72
CA GLY A 159 7.74 22.48 -36.37
C GLY A 159 6.93 23.46 -35.53
N THR A 160 6.26 24.45 -36.14
CA THR A 160 5.52 25.49 -35.42
C THR A 160 4.15 24.99 -34.94
N ALA A 161 3.46 24.17 -35.74
CA ALA A 161 2.17 23.59 -35.39
C ALA A 161 2.26 22.63 -34.18
N GLU A 162 3.30 21.77 -34.14
CA GLU A 162 3.52 20.85 -33.01
C GLU A 162 3.81 21.59 -31.70
N THR A 163 4.57 22.68 -31.77
CA THR A 163 4.88 23.53 -30.60
C THR A 163 3.64 24.25 -30.07
N MET A 164 2.74 24.70 -30.95
CA MET A 164 1.48 25.33 -30.55
C MET A 164 0.50 24.32 -29.94
N ASP A 165 0.41 23.10 -30.48
CA ASP A 165 -0.41 22.03 -29.90
C ASP A 165 0.11 21.60 -28.52
N LEU A 166 1.44 21.49 -28.34
CA LEU A 166 2.05 21.20 -27.04
C LEU A 166 1.69 22.27 -26.00
N ARG A 167 1.77 23.55 -26.37
CA ARG A 167 1.39 24.67 -25.48
C ARG A 167 -0.09 24.62 -25.11
N ARG A 168 -1.00 24.37 -26.07
CA ARG A 168 -2.44 24.22 -25.79
C ARG A 168 -2.71 23.04 -24.87
N GLU A 169 -2.04 21.90 -25.07
CA GLU A 169 -2.15 20.75 -24.15
C GLU A 169 -1.68 21.10 -22.73
N LEU A 170 -0.56 21.80 -22.57
CA LEU A 170 -0.06 22.26 -21.26
C LEU A 170 -1.05 23.21 -20.58
N LEU A 171 -1.65 24.14 -21.34
CA LEU A 171 -2.65 25.07 -20.83
C LEU A 171 -3.89 24.35 -20.27
N TYR A 172 -4.44 23.36 -20.98
CA TYR A 172 -5.60 22.61 -20.49
C TYR A 172 -5.29 21.80 -19.23
N VAL A 173 -4.13 21.15 -19.20
CA VAL A 173 -3.69 20.37 -18.03
C VAL A 173 -3.48 21.28 -16.83
N SER A 174 -2.78 22.40 -17.04
CA SER A 174 -2.51 23.40 -16.00
C SER A 174 -3.81 24.01 -15.46
N LEU A 175 -4.74 24.38 -16.34
CA LEU A 175 -6.04 24.93 -15.95
C LEU A 175 -6.82 23.96 -15.06
N TYR A 176 -6.87 22.66 -15.42
CA TYR A 176 -7.56 21.66 -14.60
C TYR A 176 -6.94 21.52 -13.21
N LEU A 177 -5.60 21.47 -13.12
CA LEU A 177 -4.90 21.38 -11.83
C LEU A 177 -5.13 22.61 -10.96
N LEU A 178 -5.15 23.81 -11.55
CA LEU A 178 -5.44 25.06 -10.82
C LEU A 178 -6.88 25.08 -10.28
N VAL A 179 -7.86 24.70 -11.11
CA VAL A 179 -9.26 24.54 -10.69
C VAL A 179 -9.35 23.55 -9.53
N TRP A 180 -8.76 22.36 -9.66
CA TRP A 180 -8.75 21.36 -8.60
C TRP A 180 -8.09 21.85 -7.30
N GLY A 181 -6.98 22.57 -7.43
CA GLY A 181 -6.20 23.10 -6.32
C GLY A 181 -6.98 24.06 -5.43
N GLU A 182 -7.92 24.83 -5.98
CA GLU A 182 -8.76 25.79 -5.24
C GLU A 182 -10.20 25.32 -4.97
N SER A 183 -10.63 24.17 -5.51
CA SER A 183 -11.98 23.63 -5.31
C SER A 183 -12.39 23.38 -3.84
N GLY A 184 -11.43 23.16 -2.92
CA GLY A 184 -11.74 22.88 -1.51
C GLY A 184 -12.73 21.72 -1.34
N ASN A 185 -13.84 21.92 -0.62
CA ASN A 185 -14.88 20.90 -0.42
C ASN A 185 -15.60 20.48 -1.72
N LEU A 186 -15.56 21.27 -2.80
CA LEU A 186 -16.17 20.89 -4.08
C LEU A 186 -15.47 19.68 -4.74
N ARG A 187 -14.31 19.24 -4.23
CA ARG A 187 -13.66 17.99 -4.67
C ARG A 187 -14.53 16.75 -4.41
N PHE A 188 -15.45 16.81 -3.44
CA PHE A 188 -16.45 15.76 -3.23
C PHE A 188 -17.58 15.79 -4.28
N THR A 189 -17.56 16.74 -5.22
CA THR A 189 -18.48 16.87 -6.35
C THR A 189 -17.69 16.94 -7.68
N PRO A 190 -17.08 15.84 -8.15
CA PRO A 190 -16.17 15.86 -9.30
C PRO A 190 -16.78 16.40 -10.61
N GLU A 191 -18.10 16.29 -10.77
CA GLU A 191 -18.83 16.68 -11.96
C GLU A 191 -19.15 18.17 -11.93
N CYS A 192 -19.28 18.74 -10.74
CA CYS A 192 -19.22 20.19 -10.56
C CYS A 192 -17.86 20.73 -11.05
N VAL A 193 -16.76 20.05 -10.72
CA VAL A 193 -15.42 20.42 -11.21
C VAL A 193 -15.32 20.28 -12.73
N CYS A 194 -15.89 19.22 -13.32
CA CYS A 194 -15.96 19.05 -14.77
C CYS A 194 -16.76 20.18 -15.45
N TYR A 195 -17.86 20.61 -14.84
CA TYR A 195 -18.67 21.74 -15.32
C TYR A 195 -17.90 23.07 -15.28
N ILE A 196 -17.23 23.37 -14.17
CA ILE A 196 -16.37 24.56 -14.03
C ILE A 196 -15.26 24.53 -15.08
N PHE A 197 -14.55 23.42 -15.20
CA PHE A 197 -13.49 23.25 -16.20
C PHE A 197 -14.02 23.38 -17.63
N HIS A 198 -15.21 22.86 -17.94
CA HIS A 198 -15.81 22.96 -19.28
C HIS A 198 -15.93 24.42 -19.72
N HIS A 199 -16.47 25.27 -18.86
CA HIS A 199 -16.70 26.67 -19.18
C HIS A 199 -15.41 27.49 -19.16
N MET A 200 -14.51 27.27 -18.20
CA MET A 200 -13.21 27.94 -18.19
C MET A 200 -12.35 27.55 -19.39
N ALA A 201 -12.41 26.29 -19.85
CA ALA A 201 -11.74 25.87 -21.07
C ALA A 201 -12.35 26.50 -22.33
N MET A 202 -13.68 26.73 -22.34
CA MET A 202 -14.36 27.48 -23.41
C MET A 202 -13.85 28.93 -23.46
N GLU A 203 -13.81 29.62 -22.32
CA GLU A 203 -13.30 30.99 -22.21
C GLU A 203 -11.83 31.09 -22.59
N LEU A 204 -11.01 30.13 -22.13
CA LEU A 204 -9.61 30.03 -22.52
C LEU A 204 -9.45 29.94 -24.04
N ASN A 205 -10.27 29.12 -24.72
CA ASN A 205 -10.22 29.06 -26.19
C ASN A 205 -10.61 30.37 -26.85
N TYR A 206 -11.58 31.10 -26.30
CA TYR A 206 -11.97 32.40 -26.84
C TYR A 206 -10.85 33.43 -26.71
N VAL A 207 -10.08 33.39 -25.61
CA VAL A 207 -8.88 34.20 -25.43
C VAL A 207 -7.77 33.78 -26.41
N LEU A 208 -7.53 32.47 -26.57
CA LEU A 208 -6.48 31.95 -27.45
C LEU A 208 -6.78 32.11 -28.95
N ASP A 209 -8.05 32.10 -29.33
CA ASP A 209 -8.52 32.31 -30.71
C ASP A 209 -8.82 33.78 -31.00
N GLU A 210 -8.49 34.70 -30.08
CA GLU A 210 -8.67 36.16 -30.18
C GLU A 210 -10.10 36.58 -30.60
N LYS A 211 -11.11 35.89 -30.07
CA LYS A 211 -12.50 36.24 -30.37
C LYS A 211 -12.86 37.59 -29.77
N MET A 212 -13.63 38.37 -30.52
CA MET A 212 -14.23 39.60 -29.99
C MET A 212 -15.43 39.24 -29.13
N ASP A 213 -15.53 39.86 -27.95
CA ASP A 213 -16.71 39.76 -27.10
C ASP A 213 -17.91 40.39 -27.84
N PRO A 214 -19.02 39.63 -28.03
CA PRO A 214 -20.22 40.13 -28.72
C PRO A 214 -20.80 41.41 -28.10
N ASN A 215 -20.61 41.60 -26.79
CA ASN A 215 -21.23 42.70 -26.05
C ASN A 215 -20.37 43.97 -26.03
N THR A 216 -19.04 43.83 -25.96
CA THR A 216 -18.12 44.97 -25.79
C THR A 216 -17.32 45.32 -27.04
N ALA A 217 -17.34 44.45 -28.08
CA ALA A 217 -16.51 44.56 -29.28
C ALA A 217 -15.00 44.68 -29.00
N GLN A 218 -14.57 44.35 -27.78
CA GLN A 218 -13.16 44.24 -27.39
C GLN A 218 -12.72 42.77 -27.43
N PRO A 219 -11.41 42.48 -27.49
CA PRO A 219 -10.97 41.09 -27.48
C PRO A 219 -11.31 40.47 -26.13
N PHE A 220 -11.90 39.27 -26.19
CA PHE A 220 -12.59 38.61 -25.09
C PHE A 220 -11.71 38.48 -23.84
N TRP A 221 -12.29 38.82 -22.69
CA TRP A 221 -11.73 38.58 -21.36
C TRP A 221 -12.64 37.61 -20.59
N PRO A 222 -12.08 36.72 -19.74
CA PRO A 222 -12.88 35.81 -18.94
C PRO A 222 -13.89 36.53 -18.06
N SER A 223 -15.04 35.89 -17.83
CA SER A 223 -16.12 36.44 -17.02
C SER A 223 -15.70 36.66 -15.55
N VAL A 224 -14.69 35.94 -15.10
CA VAL A 224 -14.11 36.02 -13.75
C VAL A 224 -12.63 36.38 -13.88
N SER A 225 -12.25 37.57 -13.40
CA SER A 225 -10.87 38.06 -13.38
C SER A 225 -10.62 38.95 -12.17
N GLY A 226 -9.35 39.06 -11.74
CA GLY A 226 -8.93 39.80 -10.53
C GLY A 226 -8.31 38.91 -9.46
N ASP A 227 -7.73 39.51 -8.42
CA ASP A 227 -7.04 38.76 -7.36
C ASP A 227 -8.03 37.86 -6.57
N CYS A 228 -7.73 36.55 -6.53
CA CYS A 228 -8.56 35.51 -5.91
C CYS A 228 -10.03 35.47 -6.42
N ALA A 229 -10.26 35.90 -7.66
CA ALA A 229 -11.61 35.96 -8.24
C ALA A 229 -12.23 34.57 -8.41
N PHE A 230 -11.44 33.54 -8.74
CA PHE A 230 -11.93 32.16 -8.88
C PHE A 230 -12.55 31.63 -7.58
N LEU A 231 -11.83 31.75 -6.45
CA LEU A 231 -12.32 31.34 -5.15
C LEU A 231 -13.63 32.06 -4.77
N LYS A 232 -13.65 33.40 -4.91
CA LYS A 232 -14.77 34.24 -4.45
C LYS A 232 -16.02 34.13 -5.33
N SER A 233 -15.85 34.09 -6.65
CA SER A 233 -16.96 34.18 -7.60
C SER A 233 -17.47 32.82 -8.08
N VAL A 234 -16.65 31.76 -8.02
CA VAL A 234 -17.02 30.42 -8.51
C VAL A 234 -17.18 29.41 -7.37
N VAL A 235 -16.17 29.29 -6.50
CA VAL A 235 -16.13 28.24 -5.47
C VAL A 235 -17.03 28.57 -4.28
N MET A 236 -16.90 29.78 -3.70
CA MET A 236 -17.65 30.20 -2.50
C MET A 236 -19.19 30.12 -2.64
N PRO A 237 -19.84 30.51 -3.75
CA PRO A 237 -21.29 30.41 -3.88
C PRO A 237 -21.82 28.97 -3.79
N ILE A 238 -21.11 28.02 -4.41
CA ILE A 238 -21.46 26.60 -4.38
C ILE A 238 -21.19 26.03 -2.98
N TYR A 239 -20.02 26.37 -2.40
CA TYR A 239 -19.67 25.99 -1.03
C TYR A 239 -20.71 26.47 0.00
N ASN A 240 -21.17 27.71 -0.09
CA ASN A 240 -22.19 28.26 0.81
C ASN A 240 -23.53 27.51 0.70
N THR A 241 -23.86 27.01 -0.49
CA THR A 241 -25.05 26.17 -0.69
C THR A 241 -24.88 24.82 0.01
N ILE A 242 -23.72 24.18 -0.12
CA ILE A 242 -23.39 22.93 0.58
C ILE A 242 -23.48 23.17 2.10
N LYS A 243 -22.81 24.21 2.61
CA LYS A 243 -22.83 24.58 4.04
C LYS A 243 -24.27 24.74 4.56
N THR A 244 -25.11 25.47 3.85
CA THR A 244 -26.52 25.69 4.24
C THR A 244 -27.32 24.38 4.26
N GLU A 245 -27.12 23.49 3.29
CA GLU A 245 -27.80 22.18 3.26
C GLU A 245 -27.35 21.28 4.41
N VAL A 246 -26.06 21.28 4.75
CA VAL A 246 -25.54 20.48 5.86
C VAL A 246 -25.96 21.04 7.21
N GLU A 247 -25.96 22.36 7.42
CA GLU A 247 -26.55 22.99 8.61
C GLU A 247 -28.03 22.59 8.77
N SER A 248 -28.75 22.44 7.65
CA SER A 248 -30.14 22.00 7.67
C SER A 248 -30.33 20.58 8.21
N SER A 249 -29.28 19.73 8.19
CA SER A 249 -29.27 18.36 8.71
C SER A 249 -29.31 18.28 10.25
N ARG A 250 -28.99 19.38 10.95
CA ARG A 250 -28.85 19.43 12.42
C ARG A 250 -27.94 18.33 12.97
N ASN A 251 -26.70 18.25 12.47
CA ASN A 251 -25.69 17.26 12.88
C ASN A 251 -26.18 15.81 12.79
N GLY A 252 -26.90 15.47 11.71
CA GLY A 252 -27.38 14.10 11.45
C GLY A 252 -28.63 13.66 12.23
N THR A 253 -29.26 14.56 12.98
CA THR A 253 -30.52 14.25 13.70
C THR A 253 -31.74 14.22 12.79
N LYS A 254 -31.74 14.96 11.67
CA LYS A 254 -32.81 14.89 10.68
C LYS A 254 -32.68 13.66 9.77
N PRO A 255 -33.82 13.11 9.28
CA PRO A 255 -33.77 12.02 8.32
C PRO A 255 -33.05 12.46 7.04
N HIS A 256 -32.27 11.56 6.44
CA HIS A 256 -31.53 11.81 5.20
C HIS A 256 -32.44 12.18 4.01
N SER A 257 -33.75 11.98 4.11
CA SER A 257 -34.74 12.43 3.13
C SER A 257 -34.98 13.95 3.12
N ALA A 258 -34.62 14.65 4.20
CA ALA A 258 -35.00 16.05 4.42
C ALA A 258 -33.96 17.10 4.01
N TRP A 259 -32.77 16.66 3.57
CA TRP A 259 -31.63 17.50 3.18
C TRP A 259 -30.81 16.83 2.07
N ARG A 260 -29.98 17.60 1.36
CA ARG A 260 -29.13 17.12 0.26
C ARG A 260 -27.69 16.89 0.73
N ASN A 261 -27.13 15.73 0.42
CA ASN A 261 -25.70 15.46 0.66
C ASN A 261 -24.84 15.87 -0.56
N TYR A 262 -23.52 15.64 -0.49
CA TYR A 262 -22.60 15.90 -1.60
C TYR A 262 -23.03 15.17 -2.89
N ASP A 263 -23.45 13.90 -2.80
CA ASP A 263 -23.89 13.12 -3.96
C ASP A 263 -25.13 13.72 -4.63
N ASP A 264 -26.11 14.17 -3.85
CA ASP A 264 -27.32 14.82 -4.37
C ASP A 264 -27.00 16.13 -5.11
N ILE A 265 -26.02 16.89 -4.59
CA ILE A 265 -25.54 18.13 -5.22
C ILE A 265 -24.77 17.80 -6.51
N ASN A 266 -23.97 16.74 -6.48
CA ASN A 266 -23.20 16.28 -7.61
C ASN A 266 -24.07 15.74 -8.77
N GLU A 267 -25.15 15.02 -8.44
CA GLU A 267 -26.14 14.48 -9.39
C GLU A 267 -26.76 15.57 -10.26
N TYR A 268 -26.85 16.82 -9.77
CA TYR A 268 -27.33 17.94 -10.57
C TYR A 268 -26.49 18.17 -11.84
N PHE A 269 -25.17 17.95 -11.76
CA PHE A 269 -24.23 18.15 -12.87
C PHE A 269 -24.22 16.99 -13.88
N TRP A 270 -24.92 15.89 -13.60
CA TRP A 270 -25.23 14.84 -14.57
C TRP A 270 -26.42 15.18 -15.47
N SER A 271 -27.05 16.33 -15.25
CA SER A 271 -28.17 16.79 -16.07
C SER A 271 -27.79 17.95 -16.96
N ARG A 272 -28.36 18.01 -18.18
CA ARG A 272 -28.31 19.21 -19.05
C ARG A 272 -28.87 20.47 -18.40
N ARG A 273 -29.54 20.33 -17.24
CA ARG A 273 -30.03 21.43 -16.39
C ARG A 273 -28.91 22.38 -15.96
N CYS A 274 -27.69 21.89 -15.70
CA CYS A 274 -26.58 22.77 -15.33
C CYS A 274 -26.30 23.81 -16.43
N PHE A 275 -26.29 23.41 -17.70
CA PHE A 275 -26.09 24.36 -18.81
C PHE A 275 -27.28 25.30 -19.06
N GLN A 276 -28.51 24.85 -18.82
CA GLN A 276 -29.73 25.62 -19.13
C GLN A 276 -30.12 26.60 -18.02
N LYS A 277 -30.04 26.16 -16.76
CA LYS A 277 -30.54 26.91 -15.59
C LYS A 277 -29.41 27.56 -14.78
N LEU A 278 -28.26 26.90 -14.58
CA LEU A 278 -27.15 27.47 -13.80
C LEU A 278 -26.40 28.56 -14.58
N LYS A 279 -26.26 28.36 -15.91
CA LYS A 279 -25.61 29.26 -16.89
C LYS A 279 -24.13 29.58 -16.53
N TRP A 280 -23.42 30.19 -17.47
CA TRP A 280 -22.07 30.70 -17.26
C TRP A 280 -21.95 32.11 -17.86
N PRO A 281 -21.58 33.15 -17.08
CA PRO A 281 -21.26 33.15 -15.65
C PRO A 281 -22.43 32.67 -14.76
N ILE A 282 -22.11 32.20 -13.55
CA ILE A 282 -23.06 31.55 -12.64
C ILE A 282 -24.19 32.50 -12.26
N ASP A 283 -25.44 32.09 -12.50
CA ASP A 283 -26.63 32.84 -12.08
C ASP A 283 -27.03 32.47 -10.64
N LEU A 284 -26.77 33.37 -9.69
CA LEU A 284 -27.06 33.19 -8.26
C LEU A 284 -28.57 33.15 -7.93
N SER A 285 -29.43 33.49 -8.89
CA SER A 285 -30.90 33.39 -8.74
C SER A 285 -31.44 31.99 -9.03
N CYS A 286 -30.58 31.05 -9.46
CA CYS A 286 -30.98 29.70 -9.81
C CYS A 286 -31.48 28.88 -8.59
N ASN A 287 -32.50 28.03 -8.80
CA ASN A 287 -33.07 27.12 -7.79
C ASN A 287 -32.07 26.09 -7.20
N PHE A 288 -30.84 26.04 -7.73
CA PHE A 288 -29.74 25.26 -7.17
C PHE A 288 -29.23 25.85 -5.85
N PHE A 289 -29.10 27.17 -5.79
CA PHE A 289 -28.47 27.90 -4.69
C PHE A 289 -29.39 28.05 -3.48
N ALA A 290 -28.78 28.21 -2.31
CA ALA A 290 -29.48 28.44 -1.04
C ALA A 290 -30.18 29.81 -0.94
N THR A 291 -30.00 30.70 -1.91
CA THR A 291 -30.71 32.00 -2.00
C THR A 291 -32.22 31.84 -2.16
N MET A 292 -32.70 30.71 -2.68
CA MET A 292 -34.13 30.45 -2.89
C MET A 292 -34.82 29.81 -1.66
N PRO A 293 -36.14 29.99 -1.46
CA PRO A 293 -36.91 29.30 -0.42
C PRO A 293 -36.89 27.77 -0.62
N LYS A 294 -36.87 27.00 0.48
CA LYS A 294 -36.66 25.53 0.46
C LYS A 294 -37.65 24.79 -0.46
N ASP A 295 -38.88 25.26 -0.53
CA ASP A 295 -39.99 24.69 -1.30
C ASP A 295 -39.84 24.90 -2.82
N ARG A 296 -38.99 25.86 -3.24
CA ARG A 296 -38.64 26.13 -4.65
C ARG A 296 -37.26 25.58 -5.03
N ARG A 297 -36.49 25.08 -4.06
CA ARG A 297 -35.20 24.44 -4.31
C ARG A 297 -35.39 23.08 -4.94
N ILE A 298 -34.36 22.63 -5.65
CA ILE A 298 -34.32 21.28 -6.19
C ILE A 298 -34.28 20.29 -5.01
N GLY A 299 -35.24 19.38 -5.00
CA GLY A 299 -35.34 18.32 -3.99
C GLY A 299 -34.28 17.24 -4.14
N LYS A 300 -34.32 16.25 -3.26
CA LYS A 300 -33.39 15.12 -3.27
C LYS A 300 -33.56 14.28 -4.54
N THR A 301 -32.45 14.01 -5.23
CA THR A 301 -32.41 13.27 -6.51
C THR A 301 -31.92 11.84 -6.34
N GLY A 302 -31.12 11.55 -5.31
CA GLY A 302 -30.45 10.26 -5.09
C GLY A 302 -31.20 9.30 -4.17
N PHE A 303 -30.45 8.47 -3.43
CA PHE A 303 -31.00 7.45 -2.53
C PHE A 303 -31.74 8.08 -1.34
N VAL A 304 -33.01 7.74 -1.17
CA VAL A 304 -33.80 8.10 0.01
C VAL A 304 -33.90 6.89 0.92
N GLU A 305 -33.25 6.98 2.08
CA GLU A 305 -33.47 6.03 3.17
C GLU A 305 -34.45 6.62 4.19
N GLN A 306 -35.60 5.97 4.33
CA GLN A 306 -36.47 6.16 5.48
C GLN A 306 -36.12 5.12 6.54
N ARG A 307 -35.77 5.52 7.77
CA ARG A 307 -35.45 4.57 8.85
C ARG A 307 -36.70 3.76 9.20
N SER A 308 -36.81 2.55 8.66
CA SER A 308 -37.96 1.65 8.84
C SER A 308 -37.53 0.19 8.70
N PHE A 309 -38.12 -0.71 9.49
CA PHE A 309 -37.92 -2.15 9.37
C PHE A 309 -38.25 -2.66 7.96
N TRP A 310 -39.26 -2.08 7.31
CA TRP A 310 -39.69 -2.45 5.96
C TRP A 310 -38.64 -2.19 4.88
N ASN A 311 -37.64 -1.33 5.13
CA ASN A 311 -36.54 -1.13 4.19
C ASN A 311 -35.68 -2.37 4.01
N VAL A 312 -35.53 -3.23 5.04
CA VAL A 312 -34.76 -4.48 4.93
C VAL A 312 -35.44 -5.42 3.95
N PHE A 313 -36.76 -5.56 4.06
CA PHE A 313 -37.55 -6.38 3.15
C PHE A 313 -37.49 -5.86 1.71
N ARG A 314 -37.58 -4.53 1.52
CA ARG A 314 -37.45 -3.88 0.21
C ARG A 314 -36.05 -4.09 -0.41
N SER A 315 -35.00 -3.94 0.39
CA SER A 315 -33.62 -3.91 -0.12
C SER A 315 -33.09 -5.30 -0.47
N PHE A 316 -33.59 -6.34 0.18
CA PHE A 316 -33.23 -7.75 -0.06
C PHE A 316 -34.38 -8.56 -0.67
N ASP A 317 -35.23 -7.91 -1.47
CA ASP A 317 -36.44 -8.47 -2.07
C ASP A 317 -36.20 -9.85 -2.74
N LYS A 318 -35.13 -9.97 -3.54
CA LYS A 318 -34.81 -11.21 -4.27
C LYS A 318 -34.52 -12.39 -3.35
N VAL A 319 -33.87 -12.13 -2.21
CA VAL A 319 -33.58 -13.18 -1.22
C VAL A 319 -34.89 -13.64 -0.59
N TRP A 320 -35.74 -12.71 -0.15
CA TRP A 320 -37.04 -13.05 0.44
C TRP A 320 -37.94 -13.81 -0.54
N VAL A 321 -38.02 -13.36 -1.79
CA VAL A 321 -38.77 -14.05 -2.85
C VAL A 321 -38.25 -15.46 -3.04
N LEU A 322 -36.94 -15.65 -3.18
CA LEU A 322 -36.34 -16.98 -3.35
C LEU A 322 -36.67 -17.91 -2.17
N LEU A 323 -36.52 -17.43 -0.93
CA LEU A 323 -36.76 -18.21 0.29
C LEU A 323 -38.25 -18.60 0.42
N ILE A 324 -39.17 -17.67 0.21
CA ILE A 324 -40.61 -17.92 0.35
C ILE A 324 -41.09 -18.88 -0.75
N LEU A 325 -40.69 -18.68 -2.00
CA LEU A 325 -41.09 -19.55 -3.11
C LEU A 325 -40.55 -20.97 -2.94
N PHE A 326 -39.30 -21.12 -2.51
CA PHE A 326 -38.73 -22.44 -2.26
C PHE A 326 -39.42 -23.15 -1.09
N LEU A 327 -39.74 -22.42 -0.01
CA LEU A 327 -40.48 -22.97 1.12
C LEU A 327 -41.85 -23.50 0.68
N GLN A 328 -42.58 -22.74 -0.13
CA GLN A 328 -43.86 -23.18 -0.70
C GLN A 328 -43.71 -24.43 -1.59
N ILE A 329 -42.74 -24.45 -2.51
CA ILE A 329 -42.45 -25.61 -3.36
C ILE A 329 -42.17 -26.84 -2.49
N SER A 330 -41.31 -26.69 -1.49
CA SER A 330 -40.90 -27.77 -0.59
C SER A 330 -42.07 -28.33 0.22
N ILE A 331 -42.94 -27.47 0.74
CA ILE A 331 -44.14 -27.88 1.49
C ILE A 331 -45.08 -28.66 0.56
N ILE A 332 -45.37 -28.15 -0.65
CA ILE A 332 -46.27 -28.82 -1.60
C ILE A 332 -45.75 -30.21 -1.97
N VAL A 333 -44.47 -30.33 -2.32
CA VAL A 333 -43.85 -31.60 -2.71
C VAL A 333 -43.80 -32.57 -1.53
N ALA A 334 -43.45 -32.09 -0.33
CA ALA A 334 -43.38 -32.93 0.85
C ALA A 334 -44.75 -33.44 1.32
N PHE A 335 -45.83 -32.66 1.16
CA PHE A 335 -47.18 -33.06 1.54
C PHE A 335 -47.80 -34.14 0.64
N GLU A 336 -47.47 -34.19 -0.65
CA GLU A 336 -48.06 -35.16 -1.60
C GLU A 336 -47.15 -36.36 -1.92
N GLY A 337 -45.87 -36.29 -1.51
CA GLY A 337 -44.92 -37.39 -1.64
C GLY A 337 -45.16 -38.50 -0.62
N ASP A 338 -45.68 -39.64 -1.05
CA ASP A 338 -45.83 -40.84 -0.21
C ASP A 338 -44.45 -41.46 0.02
N ASN A 339 -43.74 -41.06 1.09
CA ASN A 339 -42.44 -41.57 1.58
C ASN A 339 -41.29 -41.75 0.56
N SER A 340 -41.50 -41.40 -0.71
CA SER A 340 -40.64 -41.67 -1.85
C SER A 340 -39.80 -40.44 -2.25
N ASN A 341 -38.87 -40.63 -3.19
CA ASN A 341 -38.00 -39.58 -3.70
C ASN A 341 -38.83 -38.38 -4.22
N PRO A 342 -38.41 -37.12 -3.97
CA PRO A 342 -39.14 -35.91 -4.40
C PRO A 342 -39.46 -35.89 -5.90
N LEU A 343 -38.59 -36.50 -6.72
CA LEU A 343 -38.77 -36.63 -8.16
C LEU A 343 -40.01 -37.43 -8.55
N LYS A 344 -40.36 -38.48 -7.79
CA LYS A 344 -41.57 -39.30 -8.05
C LYS A 344 -42.85 -38.57 -7.68
N ALA A 345 -42.80 -37.69 -6.67
CA ALA A 345 -43.95 -36.85 -6.31
C ALA A 345 -44.27 -35.84 -7.43
N LEU A 346 -43.26 -35.35 -8.16
CA LEU A 346 -43.42 -34.41 -9.28
C LEU A 346 -44.04 -35.04 -10.54
N GLU A 347 -44.09 -36.37 -10.64
CA GLU A 347 -44.77 -37.08 -11.73
C GLU A 347 -46.31 -37.02 -11.58
N LYS A 348 -46.82 -36.85 -10.35
CA LYS A 348 -48.26 -36.72 -10.09
C LYS A 348 -48.78 -35.39 -10.64
N ARG A 349 -49.76 -35.45 -11.56
CA ARG A 349 -50.40 -34.25 -12.17
C ARG A 349 -51.01 -33.29 -11.15
N ASP A 350 -51.58 -33.83 -10.07
CA ASP A 350 -52.11 -33.02 -8.97
C ASP A 350 -51.04 -32.15 -8.31
N VAL A 351 -49.81 -32.66 -8.16
CA VAL A 351 -48.67 -31.90 -7.61
C VAL A 351 -48.21 -30.84 -8.59
N GLN A 352 -48.10 -31.18 -9.88
CA GLN A 352 -47.71 -30.22 -10.92
C GLN A 352 -48.64 -29.00 -10.95
N VAL A 353 -49.96 -29.22 -10.88
CA VAL A 353 -50.93 -28.12 -10.84
C VAL A 353 -50.88 -27.38 -9.50
N LYS A 354 -50.72 -28.07 -8.36
CA LYS A 354 -50.51 -27.40 -7.06
C LYS A 354 -49.28 -26.49 -7.09
N LEU A 355 -48.19 -26.90 -7.75
CA LEU A 355 -46.97 -26.09 -7.90
C LEU A 355 -47.17 -24.81 -8.72
N LEU A 356 -48.15 -24.76 -9.63
CA LEU A 356 -48.46 -23.54 -10.36
C LEU A 356 -48.91 -22.39 -9.43
N SER A 357 -49.35 -22.69 -8.20
CA SER A 357 -49.67 -21.68 -7.18
C SER A 357 -48.45 -20.80 -6.79
N VAL A 358 -47.22 -21.24 -7.10
CA VAL A 358 -45.99 -20.46 -6.88
C VAL A 358 -45.97 -19.18 -7.74
N PHE A 359 -46.61 -19.17 -8.91
CA PHE A 359 -46.71 -17.94 -9.72
C PHE A 359 -47.67 -16.91 -9.10
N ILE A 360 -48.70 -17.36 -8.39
CA ILE A 360 -49.63 -16.50 -7.65
C ILE A 360 -48.88 -15.83 -6.49
N THR A 361 -48.11 -16.60 -5.71
CA THR A 361 -47.32 -16.05 -4.60
C THR A 361 -46.19 -15.16 -5.08
N TRP A 362 -45.50 -15.53 -6.17
CA TRP A 362 -44.45 -14.68 -6.76
C TRP A 362 -45.00 -13.33 -7.23
N SER A 363 -46.12 -13.32 -7.97
CA SER A 363 -46.77 -12.08 -8.39
C SER A 363 -47.30 -11.27 -7.20
N GLY A 364 -47.86 -11.92 -6.18
CA GLY A 364 -48.27 -11.26 -4.92
C GLY A 364 -47.11 -10.60 -4.17
N LEU A 365 -45.94 -11.25 -4.13
CA LEU A 365 -44.72 -10.66 -3.55
C LEU A 365 -44.23 -9.45 -4.38
N ARG A 366 -44.46 -9.43 -5.70
CA ARG A 366 -44.20 -8.24 -6.53
C ARG A 366 -45.15 -7.10 -6.23
N VAL A 367 -46.42 -7.37 -5.91
CA VAL A 367 -47.36 -6.35 -5.43
C VAL A 367 -46.87 -5.77 -4.11
N LEU A 368 -46.49 -6.61 -3.15
CA LEU A 368 -45.92 -6.17 -1.88
C LEU A 368 -44.66 -5.31 -2.10
N GLN A 369 -43.76 -5.73 -2.99
CA GLN A 369 -42.58 -4.95 -3.36
C GLN A 369 -42.97 -3.58 -3.95
N ALA A 370 -43.94 -3.52 -4.86
CA ALA A 370 -44.37 -2.27 -5.47
C ALA A 370 -45.00 -1.31 -4.44
N VAL A 371 -45.76 -1.84 -3.48
CA VAL A 371 -46.31 -1.06 -2.36
C VAL A 371 -45.19 -0.51 -1.47
N LEU A 372 -44.19 -1.33 -1.14
CA LEU A 372 -43.05 -0.91 -0.33
C LEU A 372 -42.18 0.12 -1.04
N ASP A 373 -41.94 -0.04 -2.34
CA ASP A 373 -41.23 0.96 -3.16
C ASP A 373 -41.99 2.29 -3.14
N ALA A 374 -43.31 2.29 -3.35
CA ALA A 374 -44.12 3.51 -3.30
C ALA A 374 -44.13 4.15 -1.91
N GLY A 375 -44.29 3.36 -0.84
CA GLY A 375 -44.37 3.84 0.53
C GLY A 375 -43.04 4.38 1.09
N THR A 376 -41.91 3.80 0.68
CA THR A 376 -40.58 4.21 1.19
C THR A 376 -39.91 5.29 0.35
N GLN A 377 -40.24 5.39 -0.95
CA GLN A 377 -39.60 6.31 -1.90
C GLN A 377 -40.49 7.46 -2.39
N TYR A 378 -41.69 7.67 -1.83
CA TYR A 378 -42.60 8.74 -2.27
C TYR A 378 -41.93 10.13 -2.30
N SER A 379 -40.97 10.39 -1.40
CA SER A 379 -40.29 11.69 -1.32
C SER A 379 -39.39 11.99 -2.52
N LEU A 380 -39.08 10.99 -3.36
CA LEU A 380 -38.38 11.17 -4.63
C LEU A 380 -39.29 11.70 -5.75
N VAL A 381 -40.61 11.62 -5.56
CA VAL A 381 -41.58 12.14 -6.50
C VAL A 381 -41.74 13.64 -6.23
N THR A 382 -41.07 14.43 -7.04
CA THR A 382 -41.18 15.89 -7.06
C THR A 382 -41.91 16.32 -8.32
N ARG A 383 -42.32 17.59 -8.38
CA ARG A 383 -42.95 18.19 -9.57
C ARG A 383 -42.11 18.00 -10.84
N GLU A 384 -40.79 17.84 -10.69
CA GLU A 384 -39.84 17.66 -11.79
C GLU A 384 -39.49 16.18 -12.11
N THR A 385 -39.90 15.21 -11.28
CA THR A 385 -39.62 13.76 -11.45
C THR A 385 -40.90 12.92 -11.58
N MET A 386 -41.96 13.49 -12.15
CA MET A 386 -43.28 12.84 -12.31
C MET A 386 -43.23 11.48 -13.02
N LEU A 387 -42.30 11.29 -13.96
CA LEU A 387 -42.07 10.00 -14.64
C LEU A 387 -41.69 8.87 -13.68
N LEU A 388 -41.02 9.17 -12.56
CA LEU A 388 -40.72 8.18 -11.53
C LEU A 388 -41.98 7.76 -10.79
N GLY A 389 -42.87 8.72 -10.47
CA GLY A 389 -44.19 8.45 -9.91
C GLY A 389 -45.03 7.56 -10.82
N VAL A 390 -45.07 7.87 -12.12
CA VAL A 390 -45.75 7.03 -13.14
C VAL A 390 -45.17 5.63 -13.21
N ARG A 391 -43.85 5.48 -13.07
CA ARG A 391 -43.21 4.16 -13.03
C ARG A 391 -43.66 3.35 -11.81
N MET A 392 -43.73 3.97 -10.63
CA MET A 392 -44.12 3.30 -9.39
C MET A 392 -45.57 2.79 -9.48
N THR A 393 -46.48 3.62 -10.00
CA THR A 393 -47.88 3.21 -10.19
C THR A 393 -48.01 2.10 -11.24
N LEU A 394 -47.30 2.20 -12.36
CA LEU A 394 -47.33 1.17 -13.41
C LEU A 394 -46.81 -0.18 -12.90
N LYS A 395 -45.74 -0.20 -12.10
CA LYS A 395 -45.23 -1.43 -11.47
C LYS A 395 -46.28 -2.10 -10.59
N PHE A 396 -47.00 -1.31 -9.78
CA PHE A 396 -48.07 -1.82 -8.94
C PHE A 396 -49.21 -2.41 -9.77
N VAL A 397 -49.70 -1.68 -10.78
CA VAL A 397 -50.78 -2.14 -11.67
C VAL A 397 -50.39 -3.43 -12.38
N VAL A 398 -49.20 -3.49 -12.98
CA VAL A 398 -48.75 -4.69 -13.70
C VAL A 398 -48.61 -5.89 -12.75
N ALA A 399 -48.02 -5.70 -11.56
CA ALA A 399 -47.91 -6.77 -10.58
C ALA A 399 -49.29 -7.30 -10.17
N LEU A 400 -50.25 -6.41 -9.91
CA LEU A 400 -51.63 -6.76 -9.54
C LEU A 400 -52.33 -7.51 -10.68
N THR A 401 -52.18 -7.06 -11.92
CA THR A 401 -52.78 -7.74 -13.09
C THR A 401 -52.27 -9.16 -13.22
N TRP A 402 -50.97 -9.41 -13.05
CA TRP A 402 -50.41 -10.76 -13.08
C TRP A 402 -50.96 -11.64 -11.95
N THR A 403 -51.12 -11.11 -10.74
CA THR A 403 -51.74 -11.86 -9.63
C THR A 403 -53.17 -12.28 -9.94
N VAL A 404 -53.98 -11.38 -10.51
CA VAL A 404 -55.35 -11.69 -10.92
C VAL A 404 -55.35 -12.73 -12.05
N VAL A 405 -54.53 -12.54 -13.09
CA VAL A 405 -54.43 -13.47 -14.22
C VAL A 405 -54.07 -14.88 -13.75
N PHE A 406 -53.05 -15.03 -12.89
CA PHE A 406 -52.68 -16.34 -12.37
C PHE A 406 -53.74 -16.94 -11.45
N ALA A 407 -54.39 -16.14 -10.60
CA ALA A 407 -55.45 -16.63 -9.73
C ALA A 407 -56.67 -17.13 -10.53
N VAL A 408 -57.07 -16.39 -11.57
CA VAL A 408 -58.19 -16.75 -12.45
C VAL A 408 -57.87 -18.02 -13.24
N PHE A 409 -56.72 -18.10 -13.91
CA PHE A 409 -56.34 -19.31 -14.65
C PHE A 409 -56.18 -20.52 -13.72
N TYR A 410 -55.63 -20.34 -12.52
CA TYR A 410 -55.54 -21.41 -11.52
C TYR A 410 -56.92 -21.92 -11.09
N GLY A 411 -57.86 -21.01 -10.81
CA GLY A 411 -59.24 -21.35 -10.49
C GLY A 411 -59.96 -22.08 -11.65
N MET A 412 -59.74 -21.63 -12.89
CA MET A 412 -60.28 -22.28 -14.09
C MET A 412 -59.78 -23.71 -14.28
N ILE A 413 -58.52 -24.01 -13.91
CA ILE A 413 -57.97 -25.37 -13.98
C ILE A 413 -58.68 -26.29 -12.97
N TRP A 414 -58.80 -25.86 -11.70
CA TRP A 414 -59.46 -26.67 -10.67
C TRP A 414 -60.97 -26.79 -10.88
N SER A 415 -61.65 -25.75 -11.35
CA SER A 415 -63.06 -25.82 -11.71
C SER A 415 -63.31 -26.82 -12.84
N GLN A 416 -62.41 -26.91 -13.82
CA GLN A 416 -62.51 -27.88 -14.91
C GLN A 416 -62.24 -29.30 -14.41
N LYS A 417 -61.17 -29.51 -13.64
CA LYS A 417 -60.85 -30.82 -13.04
C LYS A 417 -62.01 -31.33 -12.16
N ASN A 418 -62.56 -30.47 -11.30
CA ASN A 418 -63.64 -30.85 -10.39
C ASN A 418 -64.95 -31.11 -11.15
N GLY A 419 -65.20 -30.39 -12.25
CA GLY A 419 -66.36 -30.65 -13.12
C GLY A 419 -66.24 -31.95 -13.92
N ASP A 420 -65.04 -32.27 -14.41
CA ASP A 420 -64.79 -33.46 -15.24
C ASP A 420 -64.49 -34.73 -14.42
N GLY A 421 -64.23 -34.60 -13.11
CA GLY A 421 -63.86 -35.69 -12.20
C GLY A 421 -62.48 -36.32 -12.45
N ARG A 422 -61.81 -35.97 -13.55
CA ARG A 422 -60.49 -36.46 -13.98
C ARG A 422 -59.72 -35.40 -14.77
N TRP A 423 -58.44 -35.64 -15.03
CA TRP A 423 -57.62 -34.80 -15.92
C TRP A 423 -58.03 -35.02 -17.39
N SER A 424 -58.93 -34.17 -17.89
CA SER A 424 -59.39 -34.15 -19.28
C SER A 424 -58.44 -33.39 -20.21
N ASP A 425 -58.59 -33.57 -21.53
CA ASP A 425 -57.82 -32.81 -22.52
C ASP A 425 -58.07 -31.30 -22.44
N GLU A 426 -59.29 -30.90 -22.07
CA GLU A 426 -59.65 -29.50 -21.83
C GLU A 426 -58.94 -28.93 -20.59
N ALA A 427 -58.86 -29.72 -19.50
CA ALA A 427 -58.08 -29.34 -18.33
C ALA A 427 -56.58 -29.19 -18.66
N ASN A 428 -56.02 -30.09 -19.49
CA ASN A 428 -54.64 -30.00 -19.97
C ASN A 428 -54.40 -28.75 -20.83
N ARG A 429 -55.35 -28.39 -21.69
CA ARG A 429 -55.27 -27.16 -22.50
C ARG A 429 -55.19 -25.91 -21.63
N ARG A 430 -55.97 -25.85 -20.54
CA ARG A 430 -55.92 -24.73 -19.57
C ARG A 430 -54.60 -24.67 -18.80
N ILE A 431 -53.97 -25.83 -18.52
CA ILE A 431 -52.62 -25.88 -17.93
C ILE A 431 -51.59 -25.29 -18.91
N VAL A 432 -51.68 -25.61 -20.21
CA VAL A 432 -50.78 -25.05 -21.23
C VAL A 432 -50.94 -23.52 -21.33
N MET A 433 -52.18 -23.02 -21.36
CA MET A 433 -52.46 -21.57 -21.35
C MET A 433 -51.86 -20.87 -20.11
N PHE A 434 -51.94 -21.51 -18.93
CA PHE A 434 -51.29 -20.99 -17.72
C PHE A 434 -49.77 -20.94 -17.89
N LEU A 435 -49.16 -21.99 -18.44
CA LEU A 435 -47.70 -22.06 -18.65
C LEU A 435 -47.22 -21.02 -19.66
N GLU A 436 -47.96 -20.78 -20.75
CA GLU A 436 -47.66 -19.72 -21.72
C GLU A 436 -47.66 -18.33 -21.05
N ALA A 437 -48.67 -18.04 -20.23
CA ALA A 437 -48.71 -16.83 -19.42
C ALA A 437 -47.53 -16.75 -18.43
N GLY A 438 -47.17 -17.88 -17.83
CA GLY A 438 -46.00 -18.03 -16.96
C GLY A 438 -44.68 -17.69 -17.67
N VAL A 439 -44.48 -18.13 -18.92
CA VAL A 439 -43.29 -17.81 -19.72
C VAL A 439 -43.17 -16.30 -19.94
N VAL A 440 -44.27 -15.63 -20.31
CA VAL A 440 -44.29 -14.17 -20.51
C VAL A 440 -43.92 -13.43 -19.22
N PHE A 441 -44.41 -13.89 -18.07
CA PHE A 441 -44.09 -13.31 -16.76
C PHE A 441 -42.61 -13.48 -16.38
N VAL A 442 -42.00 -14.64 -16.66
CA VAL A 442 -40.61 -14.96 -16.30
C VAL A 442 -39.58 -14.36 -17.24
N LEU A 443 -39.93 -14.19 -18.52
CA LEU A 443 -39.05 -13.67 -19.57
C LEU A 443 -38.28 -12.39 -19.16
N PRO A 444 -38.93 -11.37 -18.55
CA PRO A 444 -38.29 -10.24 -17.89
C PRO A 444 -37.09 -10.59 -16.98
N GLU A 445 -37.28 -11.53 -16.06
CA GLU A 445 -36.27 -11.93 -15.07
C GLU A 445 -35.20 -12.84 -15.69
N LEU A 446 -35.57 -13.68 -16.65
CA LEU A 446 -34.64 -14.50 -17.40
C LEU A 446 -33.69 -13.62 -18.23
N LEU A 447 -34.20 -12.56 -18.85
CA LEU A 447 -33.37 -11.58 -19.54
C LEU A 447 -32.41 -10.88 -18.57
N ALA A 448 -32.89 -10.49 -17.38
CA ALA A 448 -32.06 -9.88 -16.35
C ALA A 448 -30.94 -10.84 -15.86
N LEU A 449 -31.23 -12.14 -15.75
CA LEU A 449 -30.26 -13.19 -15.41
C LEU A 449 -29.23 -13.41 -16.51
N VAL A 450 -29.65 -13.50 -17.77
CA VAL A 450 -28.74 -13.62 -18.93
C VAL A 450 -27.80 -12.42 -19.00
N LEU A 451 -28.32 -11.21 -18.82
CA LEU A 451 -27.52 -9.99 -18.76
C LEU A 451 -26.60 -9.92 -17.51
N PHE A 452 -26.92 -10.64 -16.44
CA PHE A 452 -26.02 -10.77 -15.29
C PHE A 452 -24.87 -11.75 -15.57
N ILE A 453 -25.15 -12.88 -16.22
CA ILE A 453 -24.16 -13.89 -16.60
C ILE A 453 -23.20 -13.37 -17.67
N VAL A 454 -23.69 -12.51 -18.58
CA VAL A 454 -22.89 -11.89 -19.64
C VAL A 454 -22.68 -10.39 -19.38
N PRO A 455 -21.80 -10.02 -18.42
CA PRO A 455 -21.53 -8.64 -18.04
C PRO A 455 -21.05 -7.76 -19.19
N TRP A 456 -20.36 -8.28 -20.23
CA TRP A 456 -19.96 -7.44 -21.36
C TRP A 456 -21.18 -6.89 -22.12
N ILE A 457 -22.26 -7.67 -22.28
CA ILE A 457 -23.45 -7.25 -23.07
C ILE A 457 -24.18 -6.21 -22.25
N ARG A 458 -24.25 -6.45 -20.94
CA ARG A 458 -24.87 -5.52 -20.03
C ARG A 458 -24.09 -4.23 -19.91
N ASN A 459 -22.76 -4.25 -19.83
CA ASN A 459 -21.95 -3.04 -19.77
C ASN A 459 -22.09 -2.23 -21.06
N THR A 460 -22.10 -2.87 -22.23
CA THR A 460 -22.32 -2.16 -23.50
C THR A 460 -23.73 -1.61 -23.62
N LEU A 461 -24.76 -2.36 -23.23
CA LEU A 461 -26.15 -1.87 -23.16
C LEU A 461 -26.31 -0.74 -22.16
N GLU A 462 -25.64 -0.84 -21.01
CA GLU A 462 -25.60 0.21 -20.01
C GLU A 462 -24.87 1.42 -20.59
N GLU A 463 -23.77 1.32 -21.36
CA GLU A 463 -23.10 2.50 -21.95
C GLU A 463 -23.88 3.15 -23.10
N LEU A 464 -24.66 2.38 -23.85
CA LEU A 464 -25.40 2.86 -25.01
C LEU A 464 -26.55 3.80 -24.61
N ASN A 465 -26.39 5.09 -24.87
CA ASN A 465 -27.39 6.12 -24.60
C ASN A 465 -28.47 6.22 -25.69
N TRP A 466 -29.08 5.09 -26.09
CA TRP A 466 -30.10 5.07 -27.15
C TRP A 466 -31.53 5.12 -26.60
N SER A 467 -32.34 6.05 -27.12
CA SER A 467 -33.74 6.28 -26.72
C SER A 467 -34.63 5.03 -26.74
N VAL A 468 -34.41 4.13 -27.71
CA VAL A 468 -35.19 2.89 -27.85
C VAL A 468 -34.82 1.87 -26.77
N LEU A 469 -33.53 1.70 -26.51
CA LEU A 469 -33.03 0.85 -25.42
C LEU A 469 -33.49 1.38 -24.07
N TYR A 470 -33.61 2.70 -23.91
CA TYR A 470 -34.14 3.30 -22.69
C TYR A 470 -35.59 2.91 -22.42
N LEU A 471 -36.45 2.85 -23.44
CA LEU A 471 -37.84 2.42 -23.25
C LEU A 471 -37.91 0.95 -22.81
N LEU A 472 -37.09 0.08 -23.42
CA LEU A 472 -37.02 -1.36 -23.12
C LEU A 472 -36.43 -1.65 -21.73
N THR A 473 -35.38 -0.92 -21.34
CA THR A 473 -34.69 -1.11 -20.05
C THR A 473 -35.35 -0.38 -18.88
N TRP A 474 -36.28 0.54 -19.17
CA TRP A 474 -37.02 1.33 -18.17
C TRP A 474 -37.75 0.46 -17.13
N TRP A 475 -38.13 -0.77 -17.50
CA TRP A 475 -38.76 -1.72 -16.59
C TRP A 475 -37.77 -2.25 -15.54
N PHE A 476 -36.55 -2.65 -15.98
CA PHE A 476 -35.57 -3.41 -15.21
C PHE A 476 -34.53 -2.57 -14.48
N HIS A 477 -34.24 -1.36 -14.98
CA HIS A 477 -33.10 -0.59 -14.53
C HIS A 477 -33.55 0.75 -13.92
N THR A 478 -33.05 1.08 -12.74
CA THR A 478 -33.13 2.43 -12.18
C THR A 478 -31.97 3.24 -12.75
N ARG A 479 -32.26 4.45 -13.25
CA ARG A 479 -31.25 5.38 -13.76
C ARG A 479 -30.52 6.05 -12.59
N LEU A 480 -29.77 5.28 -11.83
CA LEU A 480 -28.79 5.85 -10.91
C LEU A 480 -27.51 6.02 -11.72
N PHE A 481 -26.99 7.23 -11.72
CA PHE A 481 -25.79 7.55 -12.47
C PHE A 481 -24.56 6.87 -11.85
N VAL A 482 -24.47 6.94 -10.52
CA VAL A 482 -23.40 6.35 -9.73
C VAL A 482 -23.45 4.81 -9.82
N GLY A 483 -22.35 4.20 -10.27
CA GLY A 483 -22.20 2.74 -10.34
C GLY A 483 -22.46 2.08 -11.70
N ARG A 484 -22.68 2.85 -12.77
CA ARG A 484 -22.94 2.35 -14.14
C ARG A 484 -21.71 1.65 -14.73
N ALA A 485 -21.91 0.51 -15.40
CA ALA A 485 -20.85 -0.26 -16.08
C ALA A 485 -19.66 -0.71 -15.19
N LEU A 486 -19.76 -0.63 -13.86
CA LEU A 486 -18.73 -1.08 -12.91
C LEU A 486 -18.76 -2.60 -12.64
N ARG A 487 -19.34 -3.39 -13.55
CA ARG A 487 -19.47 -4.85 -13.34
C ARG A 487 -18.14 -5.55 -13.55
N GLU A 488 -17.87 -6.51 -12.67
CA GLU A 488 -16.68 -7.34 -12.75
C GLU A 488 -16.64 -8.24 -14.00
N GLY A 489 -15.43 -8.69 -14.35
CA GLY A 489 -15.20 -9.54 -15.52
C GLY A 489 -15.89 -10.91 -15.44
N LEU A 490 -16.04 -11.56 -16.59
CA LEU A 490 -16.71 -12.86 -16.77
C LEU A 490 -16.23 -13.94 -15.78
N VAL A 491 -14.92 -14.05 -15.57
CA VAL A 491 -14.32 -15.07 -14.70
C VAL A 491 -14.73 -14.88 -13.24
N ASN A 492 -14.74 -13.64 -12.75
CA ASN A 492 -15.15 -13.35 -11.37
C ASN A 492 -16.64 -13.61 -11.18
N ASN A 493 -17.47 -13.20 -12.14
CA ASN A 493 -18.91 -13.49 -12.12
C ASN A 493 -19.18 -15.00 -12.11
N PHE A 494 -18.44 -15.78 -12.90
CA PHE A 494 -18.56 -17.24 -12.89
C PHE A 494 -18.19 -17.84 -11.53
N LYS A 495 -17.05 -17.43 -10.95
CA LYS A 495 -16.63 -17.86 -9.60
C LYS A 495 -17.68 -17.53 -8.54
N TYR A 496 -18.18 -16.30 -8.55
CA TYR A 496 -19.23 -15.82 -7.64
C TYR A 496 -20.53 -16.62 -7.80
N THR A 497 -20.92 -16.89 -9.05
CA THR A 497 -22.13 -17.67 -9.35
C THR A 497 -22.00 -19.11 -8.86
N MET A 498 -20.88 -19.78 -9.13
CA MET A 498 -20.63 -21.15 -8.66
C MET A 498 -20.63 -21.25 -7.13
N PHE A 499 -20.06 -20.25 -6.44
CA PHE A 499 -20.12 -20.17 -4.98
C PHE A 499 -21.55 -20.16 -4.45
N TRP A 500 -22.41 -19.27 -4.98
CA TRP A 500 -23.80 -19.20 -4.54
C TRP A 500 -24.64 -20.41 -4.95
N ILE A 501 -24.37 -21.01 -6.11
CA ILE A 501 -25.02 -22.28 -6.50
C ILE A 501 -24.73 -23.36 -5.46
N ALA A 502 -23.48 -23.51 -5.02
CA ALA A 502 -23.12 -24.50 -4.01
C ALA A 502 -23.79 -24.23 -2.66
N VAL A 503 -23.75 -22.97 -2.18
CA VAL A 503 -24.41 -22.56 -0.93
C VAL A 503 -25.92 -22.84 -0.97
N LEU A 504 -26.59 -22.41 -2.03
CA LEU A 504 -28.04 -22.59 -2.18
C LEU A 504 -28.41 -24.06 -2.35
N ALA A 505 -27.65 -24.85 -3.12
CA ALA A 505 -27.92 -26.27 -3.29
C ALA A 505 -27.84 -27.04 -1.96
N SER A 506 -26.80 -26.81 -1.15
CA SER A 506 -26.68 -27.42 0.17
C SER A 506 -27.77 -26.97 1.12
N LYS A 507 -28.07 -25.66 1.15
CA LYS A 507 -29.12 -25.07 1.97
C LYS A 507 -30.49 -25.67 1.66
N PHE A 508 -30.89 -25.66 0.39
CA PHE A 508 -32.19 -26.16 -0.04
C PHE A 508 -32.34 -27.68 0.14
N SER A 509 -31.28 -28.45 -0.10
CA SER A 509 -31.26 -29.88 0.18
C SER A 509 -31.47 -30.15 1.67
N PHE A 510 -30.72 -29.46 2.53
CA PHE A 510 -30.84 -29.58 3.99
C PHE A 510 -32.24 -29.20 4.48
N SER A 511 -32.77 -28.04 4.07
CA SER A 511 -34.10 -27.59 4.46
C SER A 511 -35.20 -28.57 4.03
N TYR A 512 -35.12 -29.14 2.82
CA TYR A 512 -36.14 -30.08 2.36
C TYR A 512 -36.11 -31.40 3.16
N PHE A 513 -34.94 -32.04 3.24
CA PHE A 513 -34.83 -33.39 3.82
C PHE A 513 -34.91 -33.41 5.35
N LEU A 514 -34.35 -32.40 6.03
CA LEU A 514 -34.21 -32.41 7.49
C LEU A 514 -35.16 -31.45 8.22
N GLN A 515 -35.63 -30.37 7.60
CA GLN A 515 -36.56 -29.45 8.25
C GLN A 515 -38.02 -29.72 7.83
N ILE A 516 -38.31 -29.73 6.53
CA ILE A 516 -39.69 -29.69 6.02
C ILE A 516 -40.30 -31.09 5.95
N LYS A 517 -39.62 -32.06 5.32
CA LYS A 517 -40.16 -33.42 5.13
C LYS A 517 -40.54 -34.12 6.46
N PRO A 518 -39.72 -34.07 7.53
CA PRO A 518 -40.07 -34.73 8.79
C PRO A 518 -41.30 -34.15 9.50
N LEU A 519 -41.62 -32.87 9.26
CA LEU A 519 -42.79 -32.21 9.85
C LEU A 519 -44.12 -32.59 9.20
N VAL A 520 -44.10 -33.07 7.96
CA VAL A 520 -45.33 -33.39 7.23
C VAL A 520 -46.09 -34.54 7.91
N THR A 521 -45.39 -35.59 8.32
CA THR A 521 -46.01 -36.77 8.97
C THR A 521 -46.76 -36.40 10.26
N PRO A 522 -46.16 -35.71 11.25
CA PRO A 522 -46.90 -35.26 12.43
C PRO A 522 -47.99 -34.24 12.08
N THR A 523 -47.78 -33.40 11.06
CA THR A 523 -48.80 -32.43 10.63
C THR A 523 -50.05 -33.14 10.06
N LYS A 524 -49.88 -34.16 9.21
CA LYS A 524 -51.00 -34.97 8.70
C LYS A 524 -51.72 -35.69 9.83
N ALA A 525 -50.97 -36.24 10.79
CA ALA A 525 -51.54 -36.93 11.96
C ALA A 525 -52.39 -35.98 12.83
N LEU A 526 -51.88 -34.77 13.12
CA LEU A 526 -52.60 -33.74 13.88
C LEU A 526 -53.84 -33.23 13.16
N LEU A 527 -53.79 -33.06 11.85
CA LEU A 527 -54.94 -32.59 11.05
C LEU A 527 -56.01 -33.66 10.84
N ALA A 528 -55.65 -34.94 10.87
CA ALA A 528 -56.58 -36.07 10.75
C ALA A 528 -57.26 -36.44 12.08
N ALA A 529 -56.72 -35.99 13.22
CA ALA A 529 -57.29 -36.24 14.53
C ALA A 529 -58.61 -35.45 14.70
N ASN A 530 -59.72 -36.15 14.85
CA ASN A 530 -61.04 -35.58 15.16
C ASN A 530 -61.43 -35.98 16.59
N ASN A 531 -62.07 -35.10 17.36
CA ASN A 531 -62.48 -35.30 18.77
C ASN A 531 -61.34 -35.49 19.78
N VAL A 532 -60.34 -34.59 19.79
CA VAL A 532 -59.28 -34.59 20.81
C VAL A 532 -59.73 -33.76 22.03
N THR A 533 -59.85 -34.38 23.20
CA THR A 533 -60.09 -33.65 24.47
C THR A 533 -58.77 -33.09 24.99
N TYR A 534 -58.59 -31.76 24.92
CA TYR A 534 -57.39 -31.11 25.43
C TYR A 534 -57.45 -30.93 26.95
N ASN A 535 -56.39 -31.32 27.66
CA ASN A 535 -56.28 -31.13 29.12
C ASN A 535 -56.02 -29.66 29.52
N TRP A 536 -55.69 -28.79 28.57
CA TRP A 536 -55.40 -27.37 28.76
C TRP A 536 -56.53 -26.52 28.16
N HIS A 537 -56.72 -25.29 28.65
CA HIS A 537 -57.75 -24.37 28.14
C HIS A 537 -57.66 -24.18 26.61
N GLU A 538 -58.77 -24.42 25.94
CA GLU A 538 -58.92 -24.18 24.51
C GLU A 538 -59.18 -22.69 24.26
N PHE A 539 -58.13 -21.93 23.92
CA PHE A 539 -58.28 -20.50 23.63
C PHE A 539 -59.00 -20.21 22.30
N PHE A 540 -59.17 -21.21 21.42
CA PHE A 540 -59.72 -21.04 20.06
C PHE A 540 -60.48 -22.28 19.59
N ASN A 541 -61.55 -22.11 18.82
CA ASN A 541 -62.41 -23.18 18.27
C ASN A 541 -61.73 -24.18 17.29
N ASN A 542 -60.45 -23.97 16.92
CA ASN A 542 -59.69 -24.82 15.99
C ASN A 542 -58.30 -25.16 16.56
N THR A 543 -58.26 -25.71 17.78
CA THR A 543 -57.04 -26.05 18.53
C THR A 543 -56.02 -26.89 17.74
N ASN A 544 -56.46 -27.89 16.96
CA ASN A 544 -55.57 -28.73 16.14
C ASN A 544 -54.78 -27.92 15.10
N ARG A 545 -55.39 -26.90 14.47
CA ARG A 545 -54.72 -26.06 13.46
C ARG A 545 -53.69 -25.15 14.09
N ILE A 546 -53.94 -24.67 15.31
CA ILE A 546 -53.01 -23.82 16.04
C ILE A 546 -51.81 -24.62 16.54
N ALA A 547 -52.01 -25.85 17.00
CA ALA A 547 -50.93 -26.76 17.35
C ALA A 547 -49.96 -26.98 16.17
N VAL A 548 -50.50 -27.15 14.95
CA VAL A 548 -49.69 -27.22 13.72
C VAL A 548 -48.91 -25.93 13.50
N VAL A 549 -49.53 -24.75 13.65
CA VAL A 549 -48.83 -23.47 13.50
C VAL A 549 -47.67 -23.36 14.51
N LEU A 550 -47.91 -23.69 15.78
CA LEU A 550 -46.87 -23.68 16.83
C LEU A 550 -45.73 -24.67 16.55
N LEU A 551 -46.02 -25.84 15.97
CA LEU A 551 -45.01 -26.81 15.56
C LEU A 551 -44.11 -26.26 14.43
N TRP A 552 -44.70 -25.53 13.47
CA TRP A 552 -43.97 -25.02 12.31
C TRP A 552 -43.18 -23.74 12.58
N ILE A 553 -43.62 -22.87 13.50
CA ILE A 553 -42.99 -21.56 13.77
C ILE A 553 -41.46 -21.67 14.00
N PRO A 554 -40.95 -22.51 14.93
CA PRO A 554 -39.51 -22.59 15.19
C PRO A 554 -38.71 -23.04 13.95
N VAL A 555 -39.26 -23.99 13.19
CA VAL A 555 -38.58 -24.53 12.01
C VAL A 555 -38.56 -23.53 10.85
N VAL A 556 -39.63 -22.76 10.67
CA VAL A 556 -39.68 -21.67 9.68
C VAL A 556 -38.72 -20.55 10.06
N LEU A 557 -38.57 -20.21 11.35
CA LEU A 557 -37.57 -19.23 11.79
C LEU A 557 -36.14 -19.71 11.52
N ILE A 558 -35.83 -20.97 11.82
CA ILE A 558 -34.52 -21.59 11.51
C ILE A 558 -34.28 -21.59 9.99
N TYR A 559 -35.30 -21.88 9.17
CA TYR A 559 -35.21 -21.86 7.71
C TYR A 559 -34.78 -20.49 7.14
N PHE A 560 -35.20 -19.38 7.76
CA PHE A 560 -34.75 -18.05 7.34
C PHE A 560 -33.33 -17.72 7.81
N MET A 561 -32.87 -18.32 8.92
CA MET A 561 -31.53 -18.10 9.48
C MET A 561 -30.44 -19.01 8.89
N ASP A 562 -30.79 -20.23 8.45
CA ASP A 562 -29.82 -21.28 8.09
C ASP A 562 -28.87 -20.91 6.93
N MET A 563 -29.26 -19.95 6.09
CA MET A 563 -28.44 -19.47 4.97
C MET A 563 -27.10 -18.89 5.44
N GLN A 564 -27.05 -18.27 6.63
CA GLN A 564 -25.82 -17.74 7.22
C GLN A 564 -24.83 -18.86 7.58
N ILE A 565 -25.33 -20.02 8.02
CA ILE A 565 -24.50 -21.17 8.41
C ILE A 565 -23.81 -21.73 7.16
N TRP A 566 -24.58 -22.00 6.10
CA TRP A 566 -24.03 -22.51 4.84
C TRP A 566 -23.06 -21.53 4.19
N TYR A 567 -23.38 -20.24 4.21
CA TYR A 567 -22.46 -19.20 3.75
C TYR A 567 -21.14 -19.22 4.53
N SER A 568 -21.17 -19.36 5.86
CA SER A 568 -19.97 -19.38 6.71
C SER A 568 -19.08 -20.61 6.41
N ILE A 569 -19.68 -21.78 6.16
CA ILE A 569 -18.96 -23.00 5.80
C ILE A 569 -18.26 -22.84 4.45
N PHE A 570 -19.00 -22.48 3.40
CA PHE A 570 -18.42 -22.37 2.05
C PHE A 570 -17.43 -21.21 1.94
N SER A 571 -17.69 -20.07 2.61
CA SER A 571 -16.76 -18.94 2.62
C SER A 571 -15.43 -19.30 3.30
N SER A 572 -15.45 -20.13 4.35
CA SER A 572 -14.23 -20.67 4.98
C SER A 572 -13.45 -21.57 4.01
N PHE A 573 -14.11 -22.49 3.30
CA PHE A 573 -13.46 -23.35 2.31
C PHE A 573 -12.85 -22.56 1.14
N VAL A 574 -13.61 -21.64 0.55
CA VAL A 574 -13.13 -20.79 -0.54
C VAL A 574 -12.02 -19.87 -0.06
N GLY A 575 -12.14 -19.29 1.14
CA GLY A 575 -11.10 -18.49 1.77
C GLY A 575 -9.81 -19.28 1.98
N ALA A 576 -9.90 -20.52 2.48
CA ALA A 576 -8.76 -21.41 2.64
C ALA A 576 -8.11 -21.78 1.29
N ALA A 577 -8.92 -22.08 0.26
CA ALA A 577 -8.43 -22.38 -1.08
C ALA A 577 -7.72 -21.17 -1.70
N ILE A 578 -8.32 -19.97 -1.64
CA ILE A 578 -7.70 -18.73 -2.12
C ILE A 578 -6.42 -18.44 -1.34
N GLY A 579 -6.42 -18.63 -0.02
CA GLY A 579 -5.23 -18.47 0.82
C GLY A 579 -4.09 -19.40 0.41
N LEU A 580 -4.41 -20.68 0.15
CA LEU A 580 -3.46 -21.69 -0.31
C LEU A 580 -2.88 -21.34 -1.70
N PHE A 581 -3.73 -20.98 -2.68
CA PHE A 581 -3.29 -20.57 -4.02
C PHE A 581 -2.54 -19.23 -4.02
N SER A 582 -2.80 -18.39 -3.02
CA SER A 582 -2.06 -17.15 -2.79
C SER A 582 -0.79 -17.36 -1.95
N HIS A 583 -0.52 -18.59 -1.52
CA HIS A 583 0.62 -18.97 -0.66
C HIS A 583 0.73 -18.13 0.62
N LEU A 584 -0.41 -17.68 1.15
CA LEU A 584 -0.46 -16.93 2.40
C LEU A 584 -0.11 -17.86 3.56
N GLY A 585 1.05 -17.62 4.19
CA GLY A 585 1.53 -18.40 5.32
C GLY A 585 2.22 -19.71 4.95
N GLU A 586 2.94 -19.79 3.82
CA GLU A 586 3.78 -20.93 3.47
C GLU A 586 4.98 -21.09 4.43
N ILE A 587 5.61 -19.97 4.81
CA ILE A 587 6.66 -19.91 5.84
C ILE A 587 6.00 -19.46 7.14
N ARG A 588 5.77 -20.41 8.06
CA ARG A 588 5.16 -20.16 9.39
C ARG A 588 6.19 -20.20 10.51
N ASN A 589 7.25 -20.99 10.33
CA ASN A 589 8.23 -21.29 11.37
C ASN A 589 9.67 -20.98 10.92
N ILE A 590 10.54 -20.71 11.90
CA ILE A 590 11.98 -20.45 11.71
C ILE A 590 12.70 -21.62 11.00
N GLY A 591 12.26 -22.87 11.22
CA GLY A 591 12.80 -24.03 10.53
C GLY A 591 12.53 -24.02 9.01
N GLN A 592 11.31 -23.63 8.61
CA GLN A 592 10.96 -23.46 7.19
C GLN A 592 11.72 -22.27 6.58
N LEU A 593 11.90 -21.20 7.36
CA LEU A 593 12.69 -20.05 6.96
C LEU A 593 14.15 -20.44 6.63
N ARG A 594 14.82 -21.21 7.50
CA ARG A 594 16.20 -21.68 7.30
C ARG A 594 16.37 -22.51 6.02
N LEU A 595 15.43 -23.41 5.73
CA LEU A 595 15.43 -24.21 4.50
C LEU A 595 15.32 -23.35 3.24
N ARG A 596 14.56 -22.24 3.32
CA ARG A 596 14.33 -21.32 2.21
C ARG A 596 15.39 -20.22 2.10
N PHE A 597 16.14 -19.93 3.17
CA PHE A 597 17.07 -18.80 3.24
C PHE A 597 18.17 -18.84 2.18
N GLN A 598 18.66 -20.03 1.82
CA GLN A 598 19.60 -20.21 0.70
C GLN A 598 19.09 -19.65 -0.64
N PHE A 599 17.77 -19.60 -0.83
CA PHE A 599 17.14 -19.05 -2.03
C PHE A 599 16.85 -17.55 -1.92
N PHE A 600 17.07 -16.91 -0.76
CA PHE A 600 16.72 -15.50 -0.55
C PHE A 600 17.51 -14.56 -1.44
N ALA A 601 18.83 -14.74 -1.52
CA ALA A 601 19.67 -13.93 -2.38
C ALA A 601 19.19 -13.99 -3.83
N SER A 602 18.92 -15.20 -4.34
CA SER A 602 18.42 -15.40 -5.70
C SER A 602 16.98 -14.90 -5.93
N ALA A 603 16.10 -15.02 -4.93
CA ALA A 603 14.73 -14.50 -4.99
C ALA A 603 14.70 -12.98 -4.94
N MET A 604 15.52 -12.36 -4.07
CA MET A 604 15.67 -10.92 -4.01
C MET A 604 16.28 -10.37 -5.29
N GLN A 605 17.33 -10.98 -5.82
CA GLN A 605 17.87 -10.60 -7.12
C GLN A 605 16.78 -10.64 -8.20
N PHE A 606 16.05 -11.75 -8.30
CA PHE A 606 15.03 -11.92 -9.33
C PHE A 606 13.88 -10.90 -9.23
N ASN A 607 13.52 -10.47 -8.02
CA ASN A 607 12.40 -9.57 -7.78
C ASN A 607 12.82 -8.09 -7.74
N PHE A 608 13.95 -7.76 -7.12
CA PHE A 608 14.39 -6.40 -6.82
C PHE A 608 15.51 -5.87 -7.73
N MET A 609 16.35 -6.74 -8.31
CA MET A 609 17.39 -6.25 -9.23
C MET A 609 16.75 -5.84 -10.55
N PRO A 610 16.89 -4.57 -10.97
CA PRO A 610 16.34 -4.13 -12.24
C PRO A 610 17.05 -4.84 -13.40
N GLU A 611 16.28 -5.31 -14.38
CA GLU A 611 16.87 -5.89 -15.59
C GLU A 611 17.33 -4.78 -16.54
N GLU A 612 18.53 -4.92 -17.08
CA GLU A 612 18.96 -4.16 -18.24
C GLU A 612 17.98 -4.41 -19.42
N PRO A 613 17.43 -3.35 -20.03
CA PRO A 613 16.40 -3.49 -21.04
C PRO A 613 16.96 -4.04 -22.35
N LEU A 614 16.85 -5.35 -22.57
CA LEU A 614 17.09 -5.96 -23.87
C LEU A 614 16.03 -5.51 -24.90
N LEU A 615 16.52 -4.91 -25.99
CA LEU A 615 15.85 -4.11 -27.03
C LEU A 615 14.74 -4.76 -27.89
N SER A 616 14.07 -5.87 -27.51
CA SER A 616 13.13 -6.56 -28.43
C SER A 616 11.69 -6.84 -27.90
N PRO A 617 10.62 -6.33 -28.56
CA PRO A 617 9.23 -6.52 -28.14
C PRO A 617 8.65 -7.92 -28.43
N LYS A 618 9.23 -8.68 -29.38
CA LYS A 618 8.80 -10.05 -29.72
C LYS A 618 9.17 -11.10 -28.67
N LEU A 619 10.11 -10.79 -27.76
CA LEU A 619 10.53 -11.71 -26.69
C LEU A 619 9.55 -11.79 -25.50
N THR A 620 8.51 -10.96 -25.44
CA THR A 620 7.72 -10.72 -24.22
C THR A 620 6.97 -11.94 -23.69
N LEU A 621 6.39 -12.79 -24.55
CA LEU A 621 5.63 -13.98 -24.13
C LEU A 621 6.54 -15.14 -23.70
N VAL A 622 7.60 -15.41 -24.49
CA VAL A 622 8.62 -16.42 -24.16
C VAL A 622 9.38 -16.02 -22.90
N LYS A 623 9.71 -14.73 -22.74
CA LYS A 623 10.31 -14.18 -21.53
C LYS A 623 9.39 -14.34 -20.32
N LYS A 624 8.11 -13.97 -20.43
CA LYS A 624 7.11 -14.20 -19.36
C LYS A 624 7.00 -15.67 -18.97
N PHE A 625 7.06 -16.59 -19.93
CA PHE A 625 7.04 -18.03 -19.66
C PHE A 625 8.35 -18.51 -19.00
N ARG A 626 9.51 -18.04 -19.48
CA ARG A 626 10.83 -18.30 -18.87
C ARG A 626 10.89 -17.77 -17.43
N ASP A 627 10.37 -16.58 -17.19
CA ASP A 627 10.27 -15.96 -15.87
C ASP A 627 9.30 -16.71 -14.97
N ALA A 628 8.17 -17.20 -15.50
CA ALA A 628 7.25 -18.07 -14.77
C ALA A 628 7.92 -19.40 -14.39
N ILE A 629 8.71 -20.01 -15.28
CA ILE A 629 9.48 -21.22 -14.99
C ILE A 629 10.57 -20.94 -13.94
N HIS A 630 11.33 -19.84 -14.06
CA HIS A 630 12.34 -19.45 -13.07
C HIS A 630 11.71 -19.17 -11.71
N ARG A 631 10.57 -18.47 -11.68
CA ARG A 631 9.80 -18.24 -10.46
C ARG A 631 9.32 -19.54 -9.85
N LEU A 632 8.86 -20.50 -10.67
CA LEU A 632 8.46 -21.83 -10.19
C LEU A 632 9.65 -22.62 -9.65
N LYS A 633 10.81 -22.56 -10.31
CA LYS A 633 12.06 -23.16 -9.82
C LYS A 633 12.53 -22.56 -8.49
N LEU A 634 12.52 -21.23 -8.36
CA LEU A 634 12.84 -20.51 -7.11
C LEU A 634 11.82 -20.83 -6.00
N ARG A 635 10.53 -20.90 -6.35
CA ARG A 635 9.43 -21.16 -5.41
C ARG A 635 9.43 -22.59 -4.86
N TYR A 636 9.78 -23.60 -5.67
CA TYR A 636 9.83 -24.99 -5.21
C TYR A 636 11.23 -25.51 -4.90
N GLY A 637 12.27 -24.68 -5.03
CA GLY A 637 13.65 -25.08 -4.74
C GLY A 637 14.19 -26.17 -5.69
N LEU A 638 13.65 -26.26 -6.91
CA LEU A 638 13.99 -27.30 -7.90
C LEU A 638 15.31 -27.05 -8.64
N GLY A 639 16.08 -26.03 -8.25
CA GLY A 639 17.39 -25.71 -8.82
C GLY A 639 18.51 -25.97 -7.80
N LYS A 640 19.70 -26.37 -8.26
CA LYS A 640 20.92 -26.45 -7.43
C LYS A 640 21.46 -25.02 -7.21
N PRO A 641 21.35 -24.42 -6.01
CA PRO A 641 21.66 -23.01 -5.81
C PRO A 641 23.17 -22.71 -5.83
N TYR A 642 24.03 -23.63 -5.36
CA TYR A 642 25.44 -23.39 -5.09
C TYR A 642 26.31 -23.06 -6.32
N ASN A 643 26.11 -23.74 -7.45
CA ASN A 643 26.89 -23.49 -8.68
C ASN A 643 26.70 -22.09 -9.29
N LYS A 644 25.64 -21.36 -8.89
CA LYS A 644 25.32 -20.04 -9.45
C LYS A 644 25.77 -18.89 -8.55
N ILE A 645 25.90 -19.10 -7.25
CA ILE A 645 26.25 -18.05 -6.27
C ILE A 645 27.77 -17.94 -6.10
N GLU A 646 28.51 -19.06 -6.21
CA GLU A 646 29.98 -19.03 -6.25
C GLU A 646 30.54 -18.28 -7.47
N SER A 647 29.77 -18.18 -8.57
CA SER A 647 30.20 -17.47 -9.79
C SER A 647 29.99 -15.95 -9.75
N SER A 648 29.31 -15.39 -8.73
CA SER A 648 28.92 -13.97 -8.66
C SER A 648 29.01 -13.40 -7.23
N GLN A 649 30.23 -13.15 -6.74
CA GLN A 649 30.47 -12.54 -5.42
C GLN A 649 29.68 -11.24 -5.20
N VAL A 650 29.51 -10.42 -6.25
CA VAL A 650 28.76 -9.15 -6.22
C VAL A 650 27.29 -9.33 -5.80
N GLU A 651 26.64 -10.41 -6.23
CA GLU A 651 25.23 -10.69 -5.89
C GLU A 651 25.05 -10.99 -4.40
N THR A 652 26.06 -11.60 -3.79
CA THR A 652 26.06 -11.93 -2.36
C THR A 652 26.29 -10.67 -1.52
N THR A 653 27.19 -9.78 -1.94
CA THR A 653 27.43 -8.51 -1.24
C THR A 653 26.21 -7.61 -1.29
N TRP A 654 25.52 -7.54 -2.43
CA TRP A 654 24.26 -6.80 -2.58
C TRP A 654 23.17 -7.28 -1.59
N PHE A 655 23.00 -8.61 -1.50
CA PHE A 655 22.08 -9.22 -0.54
C PHE A 655 22.47 -8.89 0.92
N ALA A 656 23.76 -8.96 1.24
CA ALA A 656 24.28 -8.67 2.57
C ALA A 656 23.98 -7.22 3.01
N LEU A 657 24.15 -6.23 2.12
CA LEU A 657 23.86 -4.83 2.43
C LEU A 657 22.40 -4.62 2.84
N ILE A 658 21.45 -5.17 2.07
CA ILE A 658 20.02 -5.04 2.39
C ILE A 658 19.67 -5.80 3.67
N TRP A 659 20.13 -7.05 3.79
CA TRP A 659 19.83 -7.88 4.94
C TRP A 659 20.35 -7.24 6.23
N ASN A 660 21.60 -6.76 6.23
CA ASN A 660 22.20 -6.13 7.40
C ASN A 660 21.47 -4.86 7.81
N GLU A 661 20.99 -4.04 6.86
CA GLU A 661 20.17 -2.87 7.19
C GLU A 661 18.82 -3.24 7.83
N ILE A 662 18.21 -4.35 7.41
CA ILE A 662 16.99 -4.87 8.07
C ILE A 662 17.29 -5.26 9.52
N ILE A 663 18.39 -6.00 9.75
CA ILE A 663 18.77 -6.45 11.10
C ILE A 663 19.19 -5.27 12.00
N VAL A 664 19.94 -4.30 11.47
CA VAL A 664 20.28 -3.06 12.18
C VAL A 664 19.00 -2.29 12.55
N THR A 665 18.01 -2.21 11.65
CA THR A 665 16.72 -1.58 11.96
C THR A 665 15.98 -2.30 13.09
N PHE A 666 16.03 -3.63 13.17
CA PHE A 666 15.48 -4.37 14.30
C PHE A 666 16.20 -4.06 15.61
N ARG A 667 17.52 -3.86 15.57
CA ARG A 667 18.28 -3.43 16.75
C ARG A 667 17.91 -2.02 17.18
N GLU A 668 17.74 -1.09 16.23
CA GLU A 668 17.27 0.29 16.48
C GLU A 668 15.82 0.34 17.03
N GLU A 669 15.02 -0.70 16.78
CA GLU A 669 13.67 -0.87 17.34
C GLU A 669 13.66 -1.55 18.71
N ASP A 670 14.81 -2.02 19.17
CA ASP A 670 14.97 -2.84 20.38
C ASP A 670 14.24 -4.20 20.28
N LEU A 671 14.01 -4.72 19.07
CA LEU A 671 13.43 -6.05 18.84
C LEU A 671 14.45 -7.18 19.07
N ILE A 672 15.74 -6.89 18.94
CA ILE A 672 16.84 -7.85 19.11
C ILE A 672 17.94 -7.24 19.97
N ASN A 673 18.73 -8.07 20.65
CA ASN A 673 19.90 -7.64 21.42
C ASN A 673 21.19 -7.58 20.55
N ASN A 674 22.29 -7.09 21.12
CA ASN A 674 23.57 -6.97 20.41
C ASN A 674 24.13 -8.33 19.98
N GLN A 675 23.94 -9.37 20.79
CA GLN A 675 24.38 -10.73 20.46
C GLN A 675 23.61 -11.30 19.26
N GLU A 676 22.28 -11.16 19.25
CA GLU A 676 21.41 -11.61 18.16
C GLU A 676 21.68 -10.85 16.85
N LEU A 677 22.01 -9.55 16.94
CA LEU A 677 22.50 -8.76 15.79
C LEU A 677 23.75 -9.41 15.18
N GLU A 678 24.77 -9.72 15.98
CA GLU A 678 26.00 -10.39 15.50
C GLU A 678 25.74 -11.78 14.90
N LEU A 679 24.78 -12.52 15.46
CA LEU A 679 24.45 -13.86 14.98
C LEU A 679 23.71 -13.84 13.63
N MET A 680 22.92 -12.79 13.36
CA MET A 680 22.10 -12.67 12.17
C MET A 680 22.75 -11.87 11.03
N GLU A 681 23.78 -11.07 11.32
CA GLU A 681 24.48 -10.28 10.32
C GLU A 681 25.26 -11.15 9.31
N LEU A 682 25.33 -10.69 8.07
CA LEU A 682 26.20 -11.21 7.02
C LEU A 682 27.49 -10.39 6.99
N PRO A 683 28.61 -10.89 7.53
CA PRO A 683 29.84 -10.12 7.57
C PRO A 683 30.46 -9.98 6.17
N PRO A 684 31.19 -8.87 5.91
CA PRO A 684 31.98 -8.75 4.69
C PRO A 684 33.06 -9.84 4.63
N ASN A 685 33.55 -10.12 3.42
CA ASN A 685 34.61 -11.10 3.24
C ASN A 685 35.92 -10.57 3.83
N CYS A 686 36.27 -11.05 5.02
CA CYS A 686 37.52 -10.76 5.72
C CYS A 686 38.39 -12.03 5.68
N TRP A 687 39.71 -11.91 5.80
CA TRP A 687 40.64 -13.06 5.87
C TRP A 687 40.69 -13.96 4.62
N ASN A 688 40.23 -13.46 3.47
CA ASN A 688 40.22 -14.17 2.17
C ASN A 688 39.53 -15.55 2.23
N ILE A 689 38.39 -15.62 2.92
CA ILE A 689 37.60 -16.84 3.06
C ILE A 689 36.99 -17.22 1.71
N ARG A 690 37.09 -18.50 1.34
CA ARG A 690 36.69 -19.00 0.01
C ARG A 690 35.18 -19.13 -0.20
N VAL A 691 34.40 -19.11 0.87
CA VAL A 691 32.95 -19.34 0.86
C VAL A 691 32.15 -18.14 1.37
N ILE A 692 30.87 -18.15 1.05
CA ILE A 692 29.90 -17.19 1.57
C ILE A 692 29.76 -17.39 3.08
N ARG A 693 29.88 -16.27 3.81
CA ARG A 693 29.79 -16.23 5.27
C ARG A 693 28.34 -16.07 5.69
N TRP A 694 27.58 -17.16 5.71
CA TRP A 694 26.18 -17.16 6.14
C TRP A 694 26.02 -16.74 7.62
N PRO A 695 24.86 -16.24 8.04
CA PRO A 695 24.62 -15.90 9.44
C PRO A 695 24.86 -17.10 10.36
N CYS A 696 25.44 -16.87 11.54
CA CYS A 696 25.76 -17.92 12.50
C CYS A 696 24.53 -18.75 12.91
N VAL A 697 23.33 -18.15 12.90
CA VAL A 697 22.04 -18.82 13.16
C VAL A 697 21.73 -19.96 12.18
N LEU A 698 22.29 -19.92 10.96
CA LEU A 698 22.09 -20.96 9.96
C LEU A 698 23.15 -22.06 10.02
N LEU A 699 24.35 -21.73 10.50
CA LEU A 699 25.51 -22.63 10.64
C LEU A 699 25.46 -23.48 11.92
N CYS A 700 24.47 -23.27 12.80
CA CYS A 700 24.41 -23.86 14.13
C CYS A 700 24.50 -25.39 14.10
N ASN A 701 25.39 -25.94 14.92
CA ASN A 701 25.63 -27.37 15.10
C ASN A 701 26.13 -28.10 13.83
N GLU A 702 26.21 -27.44 12.66
CA GLU A 702 26.59 -28.11 11.42
C GLU A 702 28.06 -28.55 11.40
N LEU A 703 28.97 -27.76 12.00
CA LEU A 703 30.37 -28.16 12.13
C LEU A 703 30.53 -29.37 13.05
N LEU A 704 29.83 -29.40 14.19
CA LEU A 704 29.88 -30.54 15.11
C LEU A 704 29.28 -31.80 14.48
N LEU A 705 28.21 -31.66 13.69
CA LEU A 705 27.65 -32.76 12.89
C LEU A 705 28.61 -33.23 11.79
N ALA A 706 29.35 -32.32 11.16
CA ALA A 706 30.39 -32.70 10.20
C ALA A 706 31.54 -33.45 10.87
N LEU A 707 31.94 -33.03 12.08
CA LEU A 707 32.95 -33.72 12.89
C LEU A 707 32.49 -35.12 13.32
N SER A 708 31.23 -35.27 13.76
CA SER A 708 30.68 -36.58 14.10
C SER A 708 30.60 -37.50 12.88
N GLN A 709 30.18 -36.96 11.72
CA GLN A 709 30.16 -37.70 10.45
C GLN A 709 31.56 -38.13 10.01
N ALA A 710 32.57 -37.26 10.15
CA ALA A 710 33.96 -37.58 9.82
C ALA A 710 34.52 -38.70 10.71
N LYS A 711 34.08 -38.78 11.97
CA LYS A 711 34.46 -39.86 12.90
C LYS A 711 33.76 -41.17 12.60
N GLU A 712 32.44 -41.15 12.39
CA GLU A 712 31.65 -42.35 12.09
C GLU A 712 32.01 -42.98 10.74
N LEU A 713 32.36 -42.15 9.76
CA LEU A 713 32.65 -42.56 8.38
C LEU A 713 34.15 -42.56 8.05
N ALA A 714 35.02 -42.68 9.06
CA ALA A 714 36.47 -42.62 8.89
C ALA A 714 37.05 -43.70 7.94
N ASN A 715 36.29 -44.76 7.64
CA ASN A 715 36.69 -45.87 6.76
C ASN A 715 36.08 -45.79 5.35
N GLU A 716 35.21 -44.81 5.06
CA GLU A 716 34.66 -44.58 3.72
C GLU A 716 35.60 -43.70 2.88
N SER A 717 35.37 -43.64 1.55
CA SER A 717 36.17 -42.78 0.66
C SER A 717 35.86 -41.29 0.88
N ASP A 718 36.87 -40.44 0.70
CA ASP A 718 36.73 -38.98 0.81
C ASP A 718 35.58 -38.41 -0.02
N GLN A 719 35.33 -38.99 -1.20
CA GLN A 719 34.26 -38.55 -2.09
C GLN A 719 32.87 -38.80 -1.49
N SER A 720 32.62 -39.94 -0.85
CA SER A 720 31.33 -40.21 -0.23
C SER A 720 31.11 -39.36 1.02
N LEU A 721 32.17 -39.17 1.82
CA LEU A 721 32.16 -38.29 2.99
C LEU A 721 31.85 -36.85 2.58
N TRP A 722 32.56 -36.33 1.57
CA TRP A 722 32.35 -34.97 1.09
C TRP A 722 30.98 -34.78 0.46
N LEU A 723 30.45 -35.75 -0.29
CA LEU A 723 29.07 -35.71 -0.80
C LEU A 723 28.03 -35.65 0.33
N LYS A 724 28.23 -36.40 1.42
CA LYS A 724 27.36 -36.37 2.61
C LYS A 724 27.44 -35.03 3.34
N ILE A 725 28.62 -34.42 3.42
CA ILE A 725 28.81 -33.07 3.97
C ILE A 725 28.10 -32.03 3.07
N CYS A 726 28.25 -32.15 1.74
CA CYS A 726 27.67 -31.24 0.76
C CYS A 726 26.14 -31.38 0.58
N ASN A 727 25.49 -32.39 1.15
CA ASN A 727 24.03 -32.48 1.14
C ASN A 727 23.36 -31.27 1.82
N ASN A 728 24.05 -30.61 2.73
CA ASN A 728 23.61 -29.36 3.36
C ASN A 728 24.62 -28.24 3.09
N GLU A 729 24.20 -27.19 2.39
CA GLU A 729 25.08 -26.09 2.01
C GLU A 729 25.67 -25.37 3.23
N TYR A 730 24.89 -25.19 4.30
CA TYR A 730 25.37 -24.56 5.53
C TYR A 730 26.49 -25.38 6.19
N ARG A 731 26.43 -26.71 6.08
CA ARG A 731 27.49 -27.59 6.60
C ARG A 731 28.78 -27.46 5.81
N ARG A 732 28.69 -27.45 4.48
CA ARG A 732 29.84 -27.21 3.59
C ARG A 732 30.50 -25.87 3.90
N CYS A 733 29.71 -24.79 3.98
CA CYS A 733 30.22 -23.46 4.29
C CYS A 733 30.82 -23.38 5.70
N ALA A 734 30.20 -23.99 6.72
CA ALA A 734 30.73 -23.99 8.09
C ALA A 734 32.11 -24.65 8.19
N VAL A 735 32.31 -25.78 7.49
CA VAL A 735 33.60 -26.50 7.47
C VAL A 735 34.69 -25.68 6.79
N ILE A 736 34.38 -25.10 5.62
CA ILE A 736 35.36 -24.29 4.87
C ILE A 736 35.67 -22.98 5.59
N GLU A 737 34.65 -22.27 6.11
CA GLU A 737 34.84 -21.03 6.88
C GLU A 737 35.67 -21.29 8.14
N ALA A 738 35.41 -22.36 8.89
CA ALA A 738 36.22 -22.71 10.06
C ALA A 738 37.67 -22.99 9.68
N TYR A 739 37.92 -23.78 8.63
CA TYR A 739 39.27 -24.11 8.17
C TYR A 739 40.06 -22.88 7.72
N ASP A 740 39.48 -22.06 6.83
CA ASP A 740 40.14 -20.85 6.32
C ASP A 740 40.38 -19.82 7.46
N SER A 741 39.42 -19.68 8.38
CA SER A 741 39.56 -18.77 9.53
C SER A 741 40.64 -19.23 10.50
N ILE A 742 40.73 -20.53 10.79
CA ILE A 742 41.78 -21.08 11.66
C ILE A 742 43.16 -20.93 11.01
N LYS A 743 43.26 -21.20 9.70
CA LYS A 743 44.50 -21.01 8.93
C LYS A 743 44.99 -19.56 9.01
N TYR A 744 44.10 -18.60 8.75
CA TYR A 744 44.44 -17.19 8.83
C TYR A 744 44.81 -16.76 10.26
N LEU A 745 44.02 -17.17 11.26
CA LEU A 745 44.25 -16.84 12.66
C LEU A 745 45.60 -17.37 13.18
N LEU A 746 45.97 -18.60 12.84
CA LEU A 746 47.26 -19.17 13.25
C LEU A 746 48.45 -18.48 12.58
N LEU A 747 48.31 -18.08 11.31
CA LEU A 747 49.34 -17.31 10.61
C LEU A 747 49.43 -15.87 11.15
N MET A 748 48.34 -15.29 11.63
CA MET A 748 48.32 -13.94 12.19
C MET A 748 48.94 -13.85 13.59
N ILE A 749 48.82 -14.91 14.42
CA ILE A 749 49.36 -14.93 15.79
C ILE A 749 50.88 -15.15 15.80
N ILE A 750 51.44 -15.71 14.74
CA ILE A 750 52.86 -16.02 14.65
C ILE A 750 53.57 -14.96 13.83
N LYS A 751 54.70 -14.45 14.34
CA LYS A 751 55.51 -13.43 13.67
C LYS A 751 55.98 -13.88 12.29
N ASP A 752 55.82 -12.98 11.33
CA ASP A 752 56.37 -13.13 9.98
C ASP A 752 57.90 -13.34 10.04
N HIS A 753 58.42 -14.23 9.19
CA HIS A 753 59.86 -14.59 9.10
C HIS A 753 60.43 -15.47 10.23
N THR A 754 59.60 -16.10 11.06
CA THR A 754 60.02 -17.14 12.02
C THR A 754 60.03 -18.54 11.39
N ASP A 755 60.84 -19.46 11.93
CA ASP A 755 60.83 -20.87 11.52
C ASP A 755 59.44 -21.49 11.77
N GLU A 756 58.78 -21.08 12.87
CA GLU A 756 57.43 -21.48 13.27
C GLU A 756 56.35 -21.07 12.26
N TYR A 757 56.42 -19.86 11.69
CA TYR A 757 55.50 -19.42 10.64
C TYR A 757 55.59 -20.34 9.42
N SER A 758 56.81 -20.66 8.98
CA SER A 758 57.05 -21.55 7.84
C SER A 758 56.53 -22.97 8.09
N ILE A 759 56.60 -23.46 9.34
CA ILE A 759 56.07 -24.77 9.73
C ILE A 759 54.55 -24.80 9.58
N ILE A 760 53.84 -23.78 10.07
CA ILE A 760 52.37 -23.70 9.96
C ILE A 760 51.94 -23.54 8.49
N GLU A 761 52.62 -22.70 7.72
CA GLU A 761 52.34 -22.54 6.30
C GLU A 761 52.52 -23.85 5.52
N ASN A 762 53.63 -24.57 5.77
CA ASN A 762 53.91 -25.86 5.15
C ASN A 762 52.89 -26.94 5.56
N LEU A 763 52.43 -26.94 6.82
CA LEU A 763 51.39 -27.84 7.32
C LEU A 763 50.08 -27.65 6.55
N PHE A 764 49.57 -26.43 6.48
CA PHE A 764 48.34 -26.14 5.73
C PHE A 764 48.50 -26.40 4.23
N ARG A 765 49.69 -26.21 3.66
CA ARG A 765 49.99 -26.55 2.26
C ARG A 765 49.94 -28.06 2.02
N GLU A 766 50.46 -28.89 2.94
CA GLU A 766 50.36 -30.34 2.84
C GLU A 766 48.90 -30.79 2.93
N ILE A 767 48.13 -30.26 3.88
CA ILE A 767 46.70 -30.54 4.02
C ILE A 767 45.93 -30.12 2.76
N ASP A 768 46.17 -28.91 2.23
CA ASP A 768 45.53 -28.40 1.01
C ASP A 768 45.84 -29.29 -0.22
N ASN A 769 47.04 -29.88 -0.30
CA ASN A 769 47.40 -30.81 -1.37
C ASN A 769 46.69 -32.16 -1.24
N GLU A 770 46.59 -32.70 -0.02
CA GLU A 770 45.85 -33.95 0.22
C GLU A 770 44.34 -33.79 0.00
N ILE A 771 43.77 -32.61 0.31
CA ILE A 771 42.37 -32.27 -0.03
C ILE A 771 42.16 -32.27 -1.54
N LYS A 772 43.08 -31.70 -2.32
CA LYS A 772 43.00 -31.70 -3.80
C LYS A 772 43.11 -33.10 -4.40
N ASN A 773 43.92 -33.97 -3.78
CA ASN A 773 44.13 -35.34 -4.22
C ASN A 773 43.01 -36.31 -3.75
N GLY A 774 42.17 -35.90 -2.79
CA GLY A 774 41.09 -36.70 -2.23
C GLY A 774 41.57 -37.90 -1.41
N LYS A 775 42.65 -37.73 -0.62
CA LYS A 775 43.29 -38.79 0.19
C LYS A 775 43.41 -38.45 1.68
N VAL A 776 42.58 -37.55 2.19
CA VAL A 776 42.63 -37.06 3.57
C VAL A 776 42.32 -38.17 4.57
N THR A 777 41.30 -39.01 4.36
CA THR A 777 40.99 -40.16 5.25
C THR A 777 42.08 -41.24 5.24
N GLU A 778 42.76 -41.41 4.10
CA GLU A 778 43.88 -42.36 3.96
C GLU A 778 45.13 -41.89 4.71
N VAL A 779 45.38 -40.58 4.74
CA VAL A 779 46.61 -40.00 5.31
C VAL A 779 46.44 -39.64 6.79
N TYR A 780 45.26 -39.19 7.23
CA TYR A 780 45.03 -38.65 8.57
C TYR A 780 43.98 -39.41 9.38
N LYS A 781 44.16 -39.46 10.70
CA LYS A 781 43.24 -40.08 11.65
C LYS A 781 42.11 -39.14 12.03
N MET A 782 40.92 -39.34 11.44
CA MET A 782 39.74 -38.52 11.70
C MET A 782 39.26 -38.55 13.17
N THR A 783 39.57 -39.61 13.93
CA THR A 783 39.22 -39.70 15.36
C THR A 783 39.96 -38.70 16.25
N LEU A 784 41.12 -38.20 15.82
CA LEU A 784 41.89 -37.20 16.55
C LEU A 784 41.42 -35.77 16.27
N LEU A 785 40.57 -35.57 15.27
CA LEU A 785 40.06 -34.25 14.90
C LEU A 785 39.22 -33.60 16.02
N GLU A 786 38.49 -34.38 16.81
CA GLU A 786 37.77 -33.90 18.01
C GLU A 786 38.73 -33.32 19.07
N LYS A 787 39.90 -33.92 19.24
CA LYS A 787 40.92 -33.44 20.20
C LYS A 787 41.56 -32.14 19.70
N ILE A 788 41.82 -32.04 18.40
CA ILE A 788 42.33 -30.82 17.76
C ILE A 788 41.29 -29.70 17.90
N HIS A 789 40.01 -29.99 17.60
CA HIS A 789 38.90 -29.06 17.79
C HIS A 789 38.78 -28.54 19.22
N ALA A 790 38.90 -29.42 20.23
CA ALA A 790 38.87 -29.02 21.63
C ALA A 790 40.01 -28.05 22.01
N LYS A 791 41.23 -28.30 21.51
CA LYS A 791 42.39 -27.41 21.75
C LYS A 791 42.27 -26.09 21.00
N LEU A 792 41.69 -26.08 19.81
CA LEU A 792 41.38 -24.85 19.07
C LEU A 792 40.34 -23.99 19.80
N ILE A 793 39.34 -24.58 20.45
CA ILE A 793 38.39 -23.85 21.29
C ILE A 793 39.11 -23.17 22.47
N SER A 794 40.03 -23.88 23.13
CA SER A 794 40.85 -23.30 24.21
C SER A 794 41.68 -22.12 23.70
N LEU A 795 42.30 -22.22 22.53
CA LEU A 795 43.07 -21.14 21.91
C LEU A 795 42.20 -19.91 21.64
N VAL A 796 41.05 -20.08 20.99
CA VAL A 796 40.16 -18.95 20.66
C VAL A 796 39.61 -18.30 21.93
N LYS A 797 39.31 -19.07 22.98
CA LYS A 797 38.88 -18.51 24.27
C LYS A 797 39.95 -17.65 24.94
N LEU A 798 41.21 -18.08 24.89
CA LEU A 798 42.34 -17.30 25.41
C LEU A 798 42.49 -15.98 24.65
N LEU A 799 42.34 -16.00 23.33
CA LEU A 799 42.43 -14.80 22.48
C LEU A 799 41.27 -13.82 22.70
N MET A 800 40.15 -14.26 23.27
CA MET A 800 39.01 -13.41 23.61
C MET A 800 39.11 -12.77 25.00
N GLN A 801 40.10 -13.13 25.82
CA GLN A 801 40.29 -12.58 27.16
C GLN A 801 41.06 -11.25 27.10
N GLN A 802 40.73 -10.35 28.03
CA GLN A 802 41.35 -9.03 28.15
C GLN A 802 42.78 -9.09 28.73
N GLN A 803 43.16 -10.20 29.38
CA GLN A 803 44.52 -10.50 29.79
C GLN A 803 44.93 -11.81 29.12
N ARG A 804 45.94 -11.76 28.25
CA ARG A 804 46.37 -12.90 27.44
C ARG A 804 47.65 -13.50 28.01
N ASP A 805 47.54 -14.71 28.55
CA ASP A 805 48.69 -15.40 29.14
C ASP A 805 49.57 -16.03 28.05
N LEU A 806 50.78 -15.48 27.88
CA LEU A 806 51.77 -15.97 26.92
C LEU A 806 52.11 -17.44 27.16
N SER A 807 52.31 -17.85 28.43
CA SER A 807 52.64 -19.24 28.78
C SER A 807 51.53 -20.22 28.44
N GLU A 808 50.27 -19.82 28.63
CA GLU A 808 49.13 -20.67 28.29
C GLU A 808 48.95 -20.78 26.77
N ALA A 809 49.14 -19.68 26.03
CA ALA A 809 49.13 -19.69 24.57
C ALA A 809 50.23 -20.60 23.98
N VAL A 810 51.46 -20.53 24.50
CA VAL A 810 52.58 -21.40 24.11
C VAL A 810 52.23 -22.87 24.36
N ASN A 811 51.72 -23.21 25.55
CA ASN A 811 51.32 -24.58 25.88
C ASN A 811 50.23 -25.13 24.95
N ILE A 812 49.23 -24.30 24.59
CA ILE A 812 48.16 -24.70 23.68
C ILE A 812 48.70 -24.89 22.25
N LEU A 813 49.54 -23.99 21.75
CA LEU A 813 50.15 -24.09 20.43
C LEU A 813 51.10 -25.29 20.32
N GLN A 814 51.84 -25.61 21.38
CA GLN A 814 52.65 -26.82 21.45
C GLN A 814 51.79 -28.09 21.42
N ALA A 815 50.73 -28.14 22.21
CA ALA A 815 49.79 -29.26 22.17
C ALA A 815 49.14 -29.41 20.78
N LEU A 816 48.81 -28.30 20.11
CA LEU A 816 48.30 -28.31 18.73
C LEU A 816 49.34 -28.80 17.73
N TYR A 817 50.61 -28.41 17.88
CA TYR A 817 51.72 -28.89 17.05
C TYR A 817 51.95 -30.39 17.21
N GLU A 818 52.00 -30.90 18.46
CA GLU A 818 52.15 -32.33 18.72
C GLU A 818 50.98 -33.14 18.15
N LEU A 819 49.75 -32.70 18.41
CA LEU A 819 48.56 -33.37 17.90
C LEU A 819 48.50 -33.34 16.36
N SER A 820 48.77 -32.20 15.73
CA SER A 820 48.56 -32.01 14.28
C SER A 820 49.69 -32.55 13.41
N ILE A 821 50.94 -32.54 13.88
CA ILE A 821 52.10 -32.97 13.08
C ILE A 821 52.59 -34.37 13.46
N ARG A 822 52.58 -34.73 14.75
CA ARG A 822 53.10 -36.03 15.22
C ARG A 822 52.04 -37.12 15.32
N GLU A 823 50.83 -36.78 15.75
CA GLU A 823 49.79 -37.78 16.03
C GLU A 823 48.71 -37.92 14.94
N PHE A 824 48.37 -36.83 14.25
CA PHE A 824 47.30 -36.77 13.26
C PHE A 824 47.53 -37.67 12.03
N PRO A 825 48.74 -37.76 11.43
CA PRO A 825 48.99 -38.69 10.33
C PRO A 825 48.97 -40.18 10.77
N TRP A 826 48.53 -41.08 9.88
CA TRP A 826 48.64 -42.54 10.12
C TRP A 826 50.09 -43.00 10.21
N ALA A 827 50.93 -42.53 9.29
CA ALA A 827 52.36 -42.83 9.24
C ALA A 827 53.14 -41.87 10.13
N LYS A 828 53.71 -42.39 11.23
CA LYS A 828 54.61 -41.62 12.11
C LYS A 828 55.90 -41.29 11.34
N ARG A 829 56.26 -40.01 11.32
CA ARG A 829 57.47 -39.51 10.63
C ARG A 829 58.62 -39.37 11.61
N SER A 830 59.84 -39.68 11.17
CA SER A 830 61.04 -39.40 11.96
C SER A 830 61.37 -37.89 11.94
N ILE A 831 62.14 -37.41 12.92
CA ILE A 831 62.52 -35.98 13.02
C ILE A 831 63.26 -35.51 11.75
N LEU A 832 64.05 -36.39 11.12
CA LEU A 832 64.74 -36.12 9.86
C LEU A 832 63.75 -35.90 8.71
N GLN A 833 62.73 -36.75 8.59
CA GLN A 833 61.68 -36.62 7.57
C GLN A 833 60.81 -35.37 7.77
N LEU A 834 60.61 -34.95 9.03
CA LEU A 834 59.89 -33.71 9.35
C LEU A 834 60.71 -32.47 8.96
N ARG A 835 62.03 -32.48 9.16
CA ARG A 835 62.94 -31.39 8.74
C ARG A 835 63.03 -31.26 7.22
N GLU A 836 63.11 -32.38 6.50
CA GLU A 836 63.10 -32.39 5.01
C GLU A 836 61.83 -31.78 4.42
N LYS A 837 60.68 -32.03 5.06
CA LYS A 837 59.39 -31.46 4.66
C LYS A 837 59.13 -30.04 5.18
N GLY A 838 60.05 -29.48 5.97
CA GLY A 838 59.90 -28.14 6.56
C GLY A 838 58.81 -28.04 7.63
N LEU A 839 58.54 -29.15 8.35
CA LEU A 839 57.56 -29.26 9.45
C LEU A 839 58.22 -29.31 10.83
N ALA A 840 59.54 -29.09 10.89
CA ALA A 840 60.33 -28.99 12.10
C ALA A 840 61.45 -27.93 11.93
N PRO A 841 61.97 -27.33 13.02
CA PRO A 841 63.00 -26.30 12.94
C PRO A 841 64.25 -26.76 12.18
N ARG A 842 64.85 -25.88 11.36
CA ARG A 842 65.97 -26.21 10.48
C ARG A 842 67.32 -26.24 11.20
N SER A 843 67.45 -25.55 12.33
CA SER A 843 68.69 -25.41 13.10
C SER A 843 68.67 -26.25 14.39
N PRO A 844 69.71 -27.07 14.68
CA PRO A 844 69.80 -27.88 15.90
C PRO A 844 70.19 -27.09 17.17
N ALA A 845 70.57 -25.81 17.04
CA ALA A 845 70.96 -24.96 18.17
C ALA A 845 69.77 -24.32 18.90
N THR A 846 68.56 -24.44 18.35
CA THR A 846 67.31 -23.86 18.88
C THR A 846 66.54 -24.83 19.79
N ASP A 847 67.06 -26.05 20.00
CA ASP A 847 66.46 -27.11 20.83
C ASP A 847 66.48 -26.81 22.36
N ALA A 848 66.98 -25.64 22.78
CA ALA A 848 67.07 -25.23 24.18
C ALA A 848 65.83 -24.45 24.70
N GLY A 849 64.93 -24.01 23.82
CA GLY A 849 63.72 -23.26 24.17
C GLY A 849 62.43 -24.01 23.83
N LEU A 850 61.32 -23.60 24.44
CA LEU A 850 60.00 -24.11 24.13
C LEU A 850 59.59 -23.61 22.73
N LEU A 851 59.12 -24.51 21.85
CA LEU A 851 58.65 -24.14 20.51
C LEU A 851 57.49 -23.14 20.66
N PHE A 852 57.50 -22.03 19.88
CA PHE A 852 56.59 -20.87 19.97
C PHE A 852 56.83 -19.84 21.11
N GLU A 853 57.80 -20.04 22.00
CA GLU A 853 58.03 -19.12 23.15
C GLU A 853 58.35 -17.67 22.74
N ASN A 854 59.09 -17.47 21.64
CA ASN A 854 59.49 -16.16 21.13
C ASN A 854 58.76 -15.74 19.83
N ALA A 855 57.82 -16.57 19.35
CA ALA A 855 57.21 -16.43 18.02
C ALA A 855 55.78 -15.86 18.04
N ILE A 856 55.17 -15.70 19.22
CA ILE A 856 53.79 -15.20 19.37
C ILE A 856 53.77 -13.68 19.37
N GLU A 857 52.89 -13.10 18.57
CA GLU A 857 52.49 -11.69 18.60
C GLU A 857 50.98 -11.61 18.79
N PHE A 858 50.56 -11.03 19.90
CA PHE A 858 49.15 -10.82 20.17
C PHE A 858 48.67 -9.58 19.41
N PRO A 859 47.57 -9.67 18.65
CA PRO A 859 47.00 -8.52 17.96
C PRO A 859 46.41 -7.49 18.95
N ASP A 860 46.36 -6.21 18.58
CA ASP A 860 45.92 -5.11 19.45
C ASP A 860 44.53 -5.35 20.08
N ASP A 861 44.38 -5.02 21.36
CA ASP A 861 43.13 -5.20 22.10
C ASP A 861 41.99 -4.28 21.59
N ASP A 862 42.35 -3.16 20.96
CA ASP A 862 41.41 -2.14 20.45
C ASP A 862 40.83 -2.47 19.06
N ASP A 863 41.28 -3.56 18.41
CA ASP A 863 40.76 -3.99 17.11
C ASP A 863 39.37 -4.62 17.24
N ALA A 864 38.34 -3.77 17.21
CA ALA A 864 36.93 -4.16 17.29
C ALA A 864 36.53 -5.17 16.20
N ILE A 865 37.13 -5.08 15.00
CA ILE A 865 36.87 -6.00 13.88
C ILE A 865 37.39 -7.39 14.21
N LEU A 866 38.63 -7.49 14.71
CA LEU A 866 39.22 -8.77 15.10
C LEU A 866 38.44 -9.43 16.22
N ASN A 867 38.13 -8.69 17.29
CA ASN A 867 37.35 -9.19 18.41
C ASN A 867 35.98 -9.74 17.96
N ARG A 868 35.35 -9.08 16.97
CA ARG A 868 34.11 -9.55 16.36
C ARG A 868 34.29 -10.84 15.55
N GLN A 869 35.39 -10.99 14.81
CA GLN A 869 35.69 -12.22 14.08
C GLN A 869 36.02 -13.39 15.03
N LEU A 870 36.74 -13.13 16.13
CA LEU A 870 37.03 -14.13 17.16
C LEU A 870 35.74 -14.65 17.81
N ARG A 871 34.81 -13.75 18.17
CA ARG A 871 33.48 -14.13 18.67
C ARG A 871 32.71 -14.99 17.67
N ARG A 872 32.77 -14.66 16.39
CA ARG A 872 32.13 -15.44 15.33
C ARG A 872 32.76 -16.83 15.20
N LEU A 873 34.08 -16.93 15.12
CA LEU A 873 34.79 -18.20 15.01
C LEU A 873 34.50 -19.09 16.23
N HIS A 874 34.57 -18.52 17.44
CA HIS A 874 34.18 -19.21 18.67
C HIS A 874 32.73 -19.73 18.59
N THR A 875 31.80 -18.92 18.08
CA THR A 875 30.41 -19.33 17.88
C THR A 875 30.30 -20.51 16.91
N ILE A 876 30.97 -20.47 15.76
CA ILE A 876 30.96 -21.58 14.79
C ILE A 876 31.52 -22.87 15.42
N LEU A 877 32.61 -22.76 16.17
CA LEU A 877 33.28 -23.90 16.82
C LEU A 877 32.46 -24.53 17.96
N THR A 878 31.68 -23.72 18.69
CA THR A 878 30.97 -24.14 19.92
C THR A 878 29.45 -24.24 19.79
N SER A 879 28.88 -23.78 18.67
CA SER A 879 27.42 -23.65 18.50
C SER A 879 26.66 -24.95 18.74
N ARG A 880 25.54 -24.86 19.45
CA ARG A 880 24.62 -25.96 19.78
C ARG A 880 23.20 -25.64 19.29
N ASP A 881 22.29 -26.61 19.41
CA ASP A 881 20.91 -26.50 18.93
C ASP A 881 20.07 -25.38 19.59
N SER A 882 20.53 -24.75 20.68
CA SER A 882 19.82 -23.64 21.34
C SER A 882 19.64 -22.40 20.45
N MET A 883 20.46 -22.26 19.41
CA MET A 883 20.43 -21.13 18.47
C MET A 883 19.28 -21.20 17.45
N HIS A 884 18.54 -22.32 17.37
CA HIS A 884 17.36 -22.45 16.50
C HIS A 884 16.21 -21.49 16.86
N ASN A 885 16.26 -20.92 18.07
CA ASN A 885 15.25 -19.98 18.59
C ASN A 885 15.64 -18.50 18.41
N VAL A 886 16.66 -18.17 17.61
CA VAL A 886 17.06 -16.78 17.34
C VAL A 886 16.36 -16.26 16.06
N PRO A 887 15.78 -15.05 16.05
CA PRO A 887 15.63 -14.11 17.18
C PRO A 887 14.57 -14.58 18.18
N LYS A 888 14.71 -14.26 19.48
CA LYS A 888 13.73 -14.66 20.51
C LYS A 888 12.40 -13.91 20.38
N ASN A 889 12.45 -12.62 20.06
CA ASN A 889 11.28 -11.75 20.00
C ASN A 889 10.28 -12.21 18.92
N ILE A 890 9.00 -12.27 19.29
CA ILE A 890 7.93 -12.78 18.43
C ILE A 890 7.64 -11.82 17.26
N GLU A 891 7.74 -10.51 17.48
CA GLU A 891 7.49 -9.50 16.46
C GLU A 891 8.60 -9.50 15.39
N ALA A 892 9.86 -9.63 15.78
CA ALA A 892 10.98 -9.84 14.85
C ALA A 892 10.74 -11.08 13.98
N ARG A 893 10.37 -12.22 14.59
CA ARG A 893 10.03 -13.44 13.84
C ARG A 893 8.88 -13.22 12.86
N LYS A 894 7.81 -12.53 13.28
CA LYS A 894 6.66 -12.22 12.42
C LYS A 894 7.07 -11.35 11.24
N ARG A 895 7.89 -10.32 11.44
CA ARG A 895 8.35 -9.43 10.37
C ARG A 895 9.27 -10.13 9.37
N ILE A 896 10.19 -10.97 9.84
CA ILE A 896 11.03 -11.79 8.95
C ILE A 896 10.17 -12.81 8.20
N ALA A 897 9.23 -13.46 8.87
CA ALA A 897 8.30 -14.40 8.22
C ALA A 897 7.45 -13.69 7.17
N PHE A 898 6.93 -12.49 7.44
CA PHE A 898 6.17 -11.70 6.48
C PHE A 898 7.04 -11.31 5.27
N PHE A 899 8.22 -10.73 5.51
CA PHE A 899 9.19 -10.39 4.47
C PHE A 899 9.53 -11.59 3.59
N SER A 900 9.84 -12.73 4.20
CA SER A 900 10.15 -13.95 3.47
C SER A 900 9.00 -14.45 2.62
N ASN A 901 7.77 -14.48 3.16
CA ASN A 901 6.59 -14.89 2.40
C ASN A 901 6.38 -13.94 1.21
N SER A 902 6.52 -12.63 1.39
CA SER A 902 6.38 -11.65 0.32
C SER A 902 7.39 -11.84 -0.82
N LEU A 903 8.62 -12.28 -0.53
CA LEU A 903 9.64 -12.56 -1.56
C LEU A 903 9.26 -13.73 -2.48
N PHE A 904 8.54 -14.75 -1.98
CA PHE A 904 8.13 -15.90 -2.80
C PHE A 904 6.74 -15.76 -3.42
N MET A 905 6.00 -14.70 -3.06
CA MET A 905 4.72 -14.34 -3.67
C MET A 905 4.88 -13.92 -5.14
N ASN A 906 3.75 -13.74 -5.83
CA ASN A 906 3.73 -13.29 -7.22
C ASN A 906 3.95 -11.77 -7.29
N MET A 907 5.21 -11.33 -7.32
CA MET A 907 5.59 -9.91 -7.42
C MET A 907 6.01 -9.52 -8.85
N PRO A 908 5.65 -8.33 -9.37
CA PRO A 908 6.25 -7.81 -10.61
C PRO A 908 7.74 -7.48 -10.39
N ARG A 909 8.56 -7.48 -11.45
CA ARG A 909 9.96 -7.07 -11.35
C ARG A 909 10.07 -5.58 -11.04
N ALA A 910 10.99 -5.23 -10.14
CA ALA A 910 11.27 -3.85 -9.82
C ALA A 910 12.00 -3.14 -10.98
N PRO A 911 11.54 -1.95 -11.41
CA PRO A 911 12.34 -1.05 -12.22
C PRO A 911 13.37 -0.32 -11.34
N HIS A 912 14.37 0.33 -11.95
CA HIS A 912 15.21 1.30 -11.24
C HIS A 912 14.37 2.35 -10.51
N VAL A 913 14.84 2.85 -9.37
CA VAL A 913 14.12 3.83 -8.54
C VAL A 913 13.71 5.06 -9.35
N GLU A 914 14.58 5.55 -10.24
CA GLU A 914 14.30 6.68 -11.15
C GLU A 914 13.11 6.41 -12.09
N LYS A 915 12.86 5.15 -12.44
CA LYS A 915 11.76 4.72 -13.32
C LYS A 915 10.54 4.23 -12.53
N MET A 916 10.58 4.27 -11.21
CA MET A 916 9.44 3.92 -10.36
C MET A 916 8.32 4.96 -10.49
N MET A 917 7.08 4.52 -10.26
CA MET A 917 5.95 5.42 -10.04
C MET A 917 6.11 6.15 -8.70
N ALA A 918 5.93 7.46 -8.71
CA ALA A 918 5.95 8.24 -7.48
C ALA A 918 4.62 8.06 -6.72
N PHE A 919 4.66 8.08 -5.39
CA PHE A 919 3.47 8.01 -4.55
C PHE A 919 3.65 8.82 -3.26
N SER A 920 2.52 9.27 -2.70
CA SER A 920 2.48 9.89 -1.38
C SER A 920 1.64 9.08 -0.42
N VAL A 921 2.00 9.16 0.85
CA VAL A 921 1.17 8.65 1.95
C VAL A 921 0.51 9.84 2.63
N LEU A 922 -0.78 9.70 2.96
CA LEU A 922 -1.56 10.70 3.69
C LEU A 922 -2.02 10.10 5.02
N THR A 923 -1.76 10.77 6.14
CA THR A 923 -2.27 10.35 7.46
C THR A 923 -3.07 11.45 8.13
N PRO A 924 -4.34 11.21 8.49
CA PRO A 924 -5.12 12.16 9.29
C PRO A 924 -4.60 12.21 10.73
N TYR A 925 -4.51 13.42 11.29
CA TYR A 925 -4.24 13.63 12.71
C TYR A 925 -5.04 14.85 13.20
N PHE A 926 -5.67 14.75 14.36
CA PHE A 926 -6.50 15.85 14.86
C PHE A 926 -5.90 16.52 16.10
N ASP A 927 -5.95 15.83 17.23
CA ASP A 927 -5.58 16.38 18.54
C ASP A 927 -5.01 15.33 19.51
N GLU A 928 -4.72 14.12 19.02
CA GLU A 928 -4.18 13.04 19.84
C GLU A 928 -2.79 13.38 20.39
N GLU A 929 -2.35 12.78 21.49
CA GLU A 929 -0.97 12.98 21.94
C GLU A 929 0.05 12.42 20.92
N VAL A 930 1.15 13.16 20.70
CA VAL A 930 2.15 12.76 19.70
C VAL A 930 3.22 11.90 20.35
N ILE A 931 3.80 12.38 21.45
CA ILE A 931 4.75 11.65 22.29
C ILE A 931 4.22 11.72 23.73
N PHE A 932 4.28 10.59 24.47
CA PHE A 932 3.92 10.59 25.88
C PHE A 932 4.72 11.64 26.66
N SER A 933 4.06 12.38 27.55
CA SER A 933 4.73 13.26 28.50
C SER A 933 5.46 12.44 29.58
N LEU A 934 6.52 12.99 30.18
CA LEU A 934 7.27 12.29 31.22
C LEU A 934 6.41 12.03 32.46
N MET A 935 5.51 12.96 32.79
CA MET A 935 4.52 12.78 33.85
C MET A 935 3.49 11.72 33.48
N GLY A 936 2.99 11.69 32.24
CA GLY A 936 2.03 10.69 31.76
C GLY A 936 2.56 9.25 31.76
N LEU A 937 3.89 9.08 31.69
CA LEU A 937 4.53 7.76 31.83
C LEU A 937 4.58 7.27 33.27
N ARG A 938 4.64 8.19 34.25
CA ARG A 938 4.73 7.89 35.69
C ARG A 938 3.38 7.91 36.39
N SER A 939 2.42 8.69 35.88
CA SER A 939 1.09 8.80 36.47
C SER A 939 0.42 7.44 36.49
N GLU A 940 -0.01 7.04 37.68
CA GLU A 940 -0.78 5.83 37.90
C GLU A 940 -2.22 6.06 37.44
N ASN A 941 -2.78 5.09 36.73
CA ASN A 941 -4.19 5.06 36.38
C ASN A 941 -5.04 4.70 37.62
N GLU A 942 -6.37 4.63 37.47
CA GLU A 942 -7.31 4.27 38.56
C GLU A 942 -6.96 2.95 39.27
N ASP A 943 -6.28 2.03 38.58
CA ASP A 943 -5.81 0.74 39.11
C ASP A 943 -4.41 0.80 39.77
N GLY A 944 -3.80 1.97 39.94
CA GLY A 944 -2.45 2.13 40.53
C GLY A 944 -1.29 1.74 39.60
N ILE A 945 -1.55 1.53 38.30
CA ILE A 945 -0.54 1.10 37.32
C ILE A 945 -0.13 2.28 36.44
N SER A 946 1.17 2.53 36.33
CA SER A 946 1.72 3.53 35.41
C SER A 946 1.79 3.01 33.98
N THR A 947 1.64 3.91 32.99
CA THR A 947 1.73 3.56 31.57
C THR A 947 3.06 2.89 31.21
N LEU A 948 4.17 3.34 31.80
CA LEU A 948 5.47 2.73 31.55
C LEU A 948 5.55 1.31 32.12
N PHE A 949 5.09 1.08 33.37
CA PHE A 949 5.09 -0.26 33.96
C PHE A 949 4.28 -1.25 33.11
N TYR A 950 3.12 -0.80 32.61
CA TYR A 950 2.30 -1.60 31.70
C TYR A 950 3.06 -1.98 30.42
N LEU A 951 3.73 -1.02 29.77
CA LEU A 951 4.51 -1.28 28.56
C LEU A 951 5.72 -2.19 28.82
N GLN A 952 6.42 -2.02 29.95
CA GLN A 952 7.52 -2.88 30.36
C GLN A 952 7.07 -4.34 30.56
N ARG A 953 5.85 -4.56 31.08
CA ARG A 953 5.31 -5.91 31.28
C ARG A 953 4.82 -6.57 30.00
N ILE A 954 4.33 -5.81 29.03
CA ILE A 954 3.92 -6.36 27.73
C ILE A 954 5.13 -6.64 26.83
N TYR A 955 6.15 -5.79 26.89
CA TYR A 955 7.33 -5.82 26.03
C TYR A 955 8.61 -6.00 26.86
N GLU A 956 8.62 -7.01 27.73
CA GLU A 956 9.72 -7.27 28.68
C GLU A 956 11.04 -7.52 27.95
N ASP A 957 11.01 -8.32 26.88
CA ASP A 957 12.16 -8.61 26.03
C ASP A 957 12.69 -7.36 25.29
N GLU A 958 11.79 -6.53 24.77
CA GLU A 958 12.19 -5.27 24.10
C GLU A 958 12.70 -4.22 25.09
N TRP A 959 12.25 -4.25 26.34
CA TRP A 959 12.75 -3.38 27.40
C TRP A 959 14.17 -3.77 27.82
N GLU A 960 14.46 -5.07 27.95
CA GLU A 960 15.83 -5.57 28.21
C GLU A 960 16.79 -5.14 27.09
N ASN A 961 16.38 -5.29 25.82
CA ASN A 961 17.17 -4.86 24.66
C ASN A 961 17.41 -3.33 24.63
N PHE A 962 16.41 -2.55 25.08
CA PHE A 962 16.53 -1.10 25.22
C PHE A 962 17.53 -0.72 26.31
N LEU A 963 17.45 -1.34 27.48
CA LEU A 963 18.42 -1.12 28.57
C LEU A 963 19.84 -1.50 28.15
N GLU A 964 20.02 -2.61 27.44
CA GLU A 964 21.32 -3.00 26.87
C GLU A 964 21.91 -1.90 25.96
N ARG A 965 21.07 -1.28 25.12
CA ARG A 965 21.49 -0.18 24.24
C ARG A 965 21.91 1.04 25.04
N MET A 966 21.11 1.42 26.04
CA MET A 966 21.37 2.57 26.90
C MET A 966 22.65 2.39 27.74
N ARG A 967 22.92 1.18 28.23
CA ARG A 967 24.19 0.85 28.91
C ARG A 967 25.39 0.99 27.99
N SER A 968 25.26 0.55 26.73
CA SER A 968 26.31 0.73 25.72
C SER A 968 26.56 2.21 25.38
N GLU A 969 25.58 3.09 25.60
CA GLU A 969 25.70 4.54 25.47
C GLU A 969 26.24 5.24 26.74
N GLY A 970 26.66 4.48 27.77
CA GLY A 970 27.30 4.99 28.99
C GLY A 970 26.34 5.30 30.16
N ILE A 971 25.18 4.63 30.23
CA ILE A 971 24.21 4.78 31.33
C ILE A 971 24.19 3.54 32.20
N ASP A 972 24.75 3.64 33.40
CA ASP A 972 24.83 2.51 34.33
C ASP A 972 23.67 2.47 35.34
N ASN A 973 23.02 3.62 35.62
CA ASN A 973 21.95 3.77 36.62
C ASN A 973 20.59 4.14 36.00
N ASP A 974 19.51 3.58 36.54
CA ASP A 974 18.13 3.85 36.09
C ASP A 974 17.70 5.32 36.31
N ASP A 975 18.22 5.99 37.34
CA ASP A 975 17.93 7.41 37.60
C ASP A 975 18.56 8.33 36.54
N ASP A 976 19.72 7.95 36.00
CA ASP A 976 20.40 8.67 34.94
C ASP A 976 19.65 8.56 33.60
N LEU A 977 18.93 7.45 33.38
CA LEU A 977 18.07 7.26 32.23
C LEU A 977 16.98 8.35 32.15
N TRP A 978 16.36 8.68 33.28
CA TRP A 978 15.30 9.69 33.37
C TRP A 978 15.80 11.12 33.23
N ASN A 979 17.00 11.41 33.74
CA ASN A 979 17.54 12.77 33.75
C ASN A 979 18.31 13.10 32.47
N LYS A 980 19.15 12.18 31.98
CA LYS A 980 20.04 12.41 30.83
C LYS A 980 19.41 11.98 29.50
N LYS A 981 18.56 10.94 29.48
CA LYS A 981 17.97 10.35 28.27
C LYS A 981 16.44 10.23 28.34
N SER A 982 15.79 11.21 28.98
CA SER A 982 14.33 11.32 29.09
C SER A 982 13.60 11.16 27.76
N ARG A 983 14.18 11.69 26.68
CA ARG A 983 13.59 11.65 25.34
C ARG A 983 13.57 10.26 24.73
N ASP A 984 14.60 9.45 24.97
CA ASP A 984 14.69 8.10 24.41
C ASP A 984 13.67 7.17 25.08
N ILE A 985 13.46 7.27 26.39
CA ILE A 985 12.38 6.55 27.10
C ILE A 985 11.01 6.97 26.53
N ARG A 986 10.77 8.28 26.40
CA ARG A 986 9.51 8.82 25.87
C ARG A 986 9.24 8.32 24.45
N LEU A 987 10.27 8.26 23.60
CA LEU A 987 10.15 7.73 22.25
C LEU A 987 9.94 6.21 22.24
N TRP A 988 10.67 5.45 23.06
CA TRP A 988 10.49 4.01 23.20
C TRP A 988 9.04 3.66 23.58
N ALA A 989 8.46 4.37 24.54
CA ALA A 989 7.07 4.20 24.94
C ALA A 989 6.10 4.66 23.83
N SER A 990 6.36 5.81 23.20
CA SER A 990 5.48 6.38 22.17
C SER A 990 5.44 5.56 20.89
N TYR A 991 6.53 4.90 20.51
CA TYR A 991 6.53 3.98 19.36
C TYR A 991 5.65 2.74 19.59
N ARG A 992 5.31 2.41 20.84
CA ARG A 992 4.45 1.28 21.19
C ARG A 992 3.01 1.72 21.47
N GLY A 993 2.83 2.84 22.17
CA GLY A 993 1.52 3.32 22.62
C GLY A 993 0.89 4.47 21.84
N GLN A 994 1.67 5.34 21.16
CA GLN A 994 1.13 6.52 20.46
C GLN A 994 0.98 6.30 18.96
N THR A 995 -0.17 6.70 18.41
CA THR A 995 -0.54 6.42 17.02
C THR A 995 0.30 7.21 16.02
N LEU A 996 0.46 8.52 16.19
CA LEU A 996 1.16 9.36 15.22
C LEU A 996 2.66 9.02 15.15
N SER A 997 3.35 9.00 16.29
CA SER A 997 4.79 8.68 16.34
C SER A 997 5.11 7.31 15.77
N ARG A 998 4.30 6.28 16.08
CA ARG A 998 4.45 4.93 15.52
C ARG A 998 4.22 4.91 14.01
N THR A 999 3.18 5.60 13.54
CA THR A 999 2.83 5.64 12.11
C THR A 999 3.89 6.36 11.31
N VAL A 1000 4.38 7.51 11.80
CA VAL A 1000 5.46 8.26 11.15
C VAL A 1000 6.72 7.42 11.05
N ARG A 1001 7.14 6.74 12.14
CA ARG A 1001 8.30 5.84 12.10
C ARG A 1001 8.14 4.75 11.03
N GLY A 1002 6.98 4.09 10.99
CA GLY A 1002 6.71 3.00 10.04
C GLY A 1002 6.66 3.46 8.59
N MET A 1003 5.97 4.56 8.29
CA MET A 1003 5.85 5.09 6.91
C MET A 1003 7.18 5.62 6.39
N MET A 1004 8.05 6.12 7.25
CA MET A 1004 9.38 6.60 6.86
C MET A 1004 10.35 5.48 6.46
N TYR A 1005 10.02 4.21 6.72
CA TYR A 1005 10.78 3.08 6.18
C TYR A 1005 10.69 2.99 4.65
N TYR A 1006 9.63 3.48 4.02
CA TYR A 1006 9.60 3.61 2.56
C TYR A 1006 10.70 4.54 2.06
N TYR A 1007 10.88 5.69 2.70
CA TYR A 1007 11.94 6.63 2.35
C TYR A 1007 13.33 6.03 2.56
N ARG A 1008 13.59 5.39 3.71
CA ARG A 1008 14.86 4.71 4.00
C ARG A 1008 15.16 3.60 2.98
N ALA A 1009 14.14 2.79 2.63
CA ALA A 1009 14.28 1.72 1.65
C ALA A 1009 14.54 2.25 0.23
N LEU A 1010 13.83 3.30 -0.21
CA LEU A 1010 14.06 3.92 -1.52
C LEU A 1010 15.44 4.55 -1.64
N LYS A 1011 15.93 5.15 -0.55
CA LYS A 1011 17.30 5.69 -0.48
C LYS A 1011 18.34 4.57 -0.65
N MET A 1012 18.13 3.45 0.04
CA MET A 1012 19.00 2.27 -0.10
C MET A 1012 18.95 1.70 -1.53
N LEU A 1013 17.77 1.54 -2.11
CA LEU A 1013 17.63 1.05 -3.49
C LEU A 1013 18.24 2.01 -4.52
N ALA A 1014 18.09 3.32 -4.33
CA ALA A 1014 18.68 4.32 -5.21
C ALA A 1014 20.22 4.29 -5.15
N PHE A 1015 20.78 4.10 -3.95
CA PHE A 1015 22.21 3.85 -3.78
C PHE A 1015 22.64 2.60 -4.56
N LEU A 1016 21.97 1.47 -4.33
CA LEU A 1016 22.28 0.19 -4.97
C LEU A 1016 22.13 0.21 -6.50
N ASP A 1017 21.20 0.99 -7.05
CA ASP A 1017 21.05 1.21 -8.49
C ASP A 1017 22.22 2.01 -9.10
N SER A 1018 22.84 2.89 -8.32
CA SER A 1018 23.89 3.81 -8.76
C SER A 1018 25.32 3.36 -8.42
N ALA A 1019 25.46 2.41 -7.50
CA ALA A 1019 26.75 1.92 -7.02
C ALA A 1019 27.45 1.09 -8.10
N SER A 1020 28.73 1.38 -8.34
CA SER A 1020 29.56 0.56 -9.22
C SER A 1020 29.90 -0.79 -8.58
N GLU A 1021 30.29 -1.79 -9.37
CA GLU A 1021 30.76 -3.08 -8.82
C GLU A 1021 31.96 -2.91 -7.86
N MET A 1022 32.76 -1.85 -8.03
CA MET A 1022 33.86 -1.50 -7.12
C MET A 1022 33.34 -0.91 -5.80
N ASP A 1023 32.41 0.05 -5.86
CA ASP A 1023 31.77 0.61 -4.66
C ASP A 1023 31.08 -0.49 -3.81
N ILE A 1024 30.52 -1.52 -4.46
CA ILE A 1024 29.86 -2.65 -3.79
C ILE A 1024 30.87 -3.64 -3.18
N ARG A 1025 32.06 -3.80 -3.78
CA ARG A 1025 33.09 -4.75 -3.34
C ARG A 1025 33.93 -4.21 -2.18
N GLU A 1026 34.26 -2.92 -2.17
CA GLU A 1026 35.15 -2.33 -1.15
C GLU A 1026 34.47 -2.16 0.23
N GLY A 1027 33.13 -2.19 0.28
CA GLY A 1027 32.38 -2.15 1.53
C GLY A 1027 32.71 -0.93 2.42
N PRO A 1028 32.14 -0.81 3.63
CA PRO A 1028 32.37 0.35 4.48
C PRO A 1028 33.74 0.42 5.17
N GLY A 1029 34.62 -0.56 4.96
CA GLY A 1029 35.82 -0.78 5.77
C GLY A 1029 37.12 -0.19 5.23
N ASP A 1030 37.28 -0.06 3.91
CA ASP A 1030 38.60 0.18 3.31
C ASP A 1030 38.86 1.62 2.84
N THR A 1031 37.92 2.56 3.07
CA THR A 1031 38.07 3.98 2.66
C THR A 1031 38.96 4.79 3.61
N HIS A 1032 40.13 4.27 4.00
CA HIS A 1032 41.14 5.03 4.73
C HIS A 1032 42.44 5.31 3.96
N SER A 1033 42.57 4.90 2.69
CA SER A 1033 43.88 5.01 2.01
C SER A 1033 43.93 5.52 0.56
N PHE A 1034 42.83 5.82 -0.13
CA PHE A 1034 42.91 6.40 -1.49
C PHE A 1034 41.86 7.50 -1.74
N GLY A 1035 42.21 8.74 -1.36
CA GLY A 1035 41.39 9.92 -1.63
C GLY A 1035 42.06 11.24 -1.26
N SER A 1036 43.40 11.30 -1.25
CA SER A 1036 44.16 12.53 -1.02
C SER A 1036 44.85 12.95 -2.33
N MET A 1037 44.09 13.50 -3.27
CA MET A 1037 44.53 14.55 -4.19
C MET A 1037 43.34 14.97 -5.07
N ASN A 1038 43.05 16.27 -5.09
CA ASN A 1038 42.04 16.99 -5.89
C ASN A 1038 40.64 17.20 -5.30
N LEU A 1039 40.56 17.66 -4.04
CA LEU A 1039 39.43 18.45 -3.57
C LEU A 1039 39.89 19.78 -2.95
N ASN A 1040 40.37 20.69 -3.79
CA ASN A 1040 40.58 22.09 -3.42
C ASN A 1040 39.78 23.00 -4.34
N SER A 1041 38.49 23.16 -4.03
CA SER A 1041 37.71 24.39 -4.23
C SER A 1041 36.22 24.10 -3.99
N SER A 1042 35.67 24.74 -2.95
CA SER A 1042 34.23 24.85 -2.60
C SER A 1042 33.56 23.70 -1.84
N LEU A 1043 33.94 23.50 -0.56
CA LEU A 1043 32.98 23.30 0.53
C LEU A 1043 33.65 23.46 1.92
N ASN A 1044 34.17 24.65 2.23
CA ASN A 1044 34.61 24.93 3.60
C ASN A 1044 33.44 25.48 4.41
N GLY A 1045 32.90 24.67 5.32
CA GLY A 1045 31.98 25.17 6.33
C GLY A 1045 31.10 24.20 7.11
N LEU A 1046 31.52 22.97 7.48
CA LEU A 1046 30.95 22.30 8.65
C LEU A 1046 31.86 21.19 9.21
N HIS A 1047 32.23 21.35 10.49
CA HIS A 1047 32.47 20.35 11.54
C HIS A 1047 33.76 20.58 12.34
N SER A 1048 33.63 21.37 13.41
CA SER A 1048 34.40 21.20 14.63
C SER A 1048 33.46 21.41 15.81
N GLY A 1049 33.46 20.46 16.76
CA GLY A 1049 32.84 20.60 18.08
C GLY A 1049 31.47 19.95 18.28
N SER A 1050 31.47 18.67 18.66
CA SER A 1050 30.57 17.98 19.63
C SER A 1050 30.32 16.54 19.17
N ARG A 1051 31.17 15.63 19.65
CA ARG A 1051 30.92 14.18 19.61
C ARG A 1051 29.83 13.86 20.63
N ASN A 1052 28.58 13.90 20.18
CA ASN A 1052 27.48 13.19 20.83
C ASN A 1052 27.09 12.03 19.91
N LEU A 1053 27.40 10.81 20.36
CA LEU A 1053 26.95 9.53 19.78
C LEU A 1053 25.40 9.49 19.84
N ASN A 1054 24.73 10.02 18.83
CA ASN A 1054 23.28 9.91 18.67
C ASN A 1054 23.00 9.16 17.37
N ARG A 1055 22.29 8.02 17.51
CA ARG A 1055 21.98 7.01 16.49
C ARG A 1055 23.23 6.41 15.86
N ALA A 1056 23.36 5.08 15.90
CA ALA A 1056 24.27 4.37 15.02
C ALA A 1056 23.92 4.76 13.58
N SER A 1057 24.62 5.75 13.02
CA SER A 1057 24.55 6.08 11.61
C SER A 1057 24.94 4.80 10.89
N SER A 1058 24.02 4.19 10.14
CA SER A 1058 24.34 2.98 9.42
C SER A 1058 25.60 3.26 8.58
N SER A 1059 26.55 2.33 8.54
CA SER A 1059 27.84 2.53 7.86
C SER A 1059 27.67 2.89 6.38
N ILE A 1060 26.53 2.55 5.79
CA ILE A 1060 26.10 2.88 4.43
C ILE A 1060 25.69 4.36 4.29
N SER A 1061 25.23 5.01 5.37
CA SER A 1061 24.86 6.43 5.35
C SER A 1061 26.01 7.38 5.01
N VAL A 1062 27.24 6.92 5.24
CA VAL A 1062 28.49 7.61 4.92
C VAL A 1062 28.81 7.55 3.42
N MET A 1063 28.26 6.57 2.68
CA MET A 1063 28.53 6.37 1.25
C MET A 1063 27.59 7.13 0.30
N PHE A 1064 26.55 7.78 0.81
CA PHE A 1064 25.59 8.46 -0.04
C PHE A 1064 26.23 9.69 -0.71
N LYS A 1065 26.18 9.73 -2.05
CA LYS A 1065 26.79 10.79 -2.89
C LYS A 1065 25.86 12.01 -3.04
N GLY A 1066 24.69 12.02 -2.40
CA GLY A 1066 23.73 13.13 -2.37
C GLY A 1066 22.61 13.02 -3.42
N ASN A 1067 22.84 12.28 -4.50
CA ASN A 1067 21.86 12.05 -5.57
C ASN A 1067 20.69 11.16 -5.11
N GLU A 1068 20.95 10.23 -4.19
CA GLU A 1068 19.98 9.25 -3.68
C GLU A 1068 18.83 9.95 -2.94
N TYR A 1069 19.15 11.03 -2.22
CA TYR A 1069 18.17 11.85 -1.51
C TYR A 1069 17.18 12.51 -2.45
N GLY A 1070 17.67 13.08 -3.55
CA GLY A 1070 16.84 13.71 -4.58
C GLY A 1070 15.92 12.70 -5.25
N SER A 1071 16.46 11.53 -5.63
CA SER A 1071 15.67 10.47 -6.26
C SER A 1071 14.61 9.89 -5.34
N ALA A 1072 14.94 9.63 -4.07
CA ALA A 1072 13.96 9.15 -3.10
C ALA A 1072 12.84 10.19 -2.84
N LEU A 1073 13.17 11.48 -2.69
CA LEU A 1073 12.19 12.55 -2.45
C LEU A 1073 11.29 12.82 -3.67
N MET A 1074 11.78 12.65 -4.90
CA MET A 1074 10.95 12.75 -6.10
C MET A 1074 9.95 11.59 -6.25
N LYS A 1075 10.21 10.46 -5.57
CA LYS A 1075 9.39 9.24 -5.65
C LYS A 1075 8.47 9.04 -4.44
N PHE A 1076 8.85 9.54 -3.27
CA PHE A 1076 8.09 9.36 -2.04
C PHE A 1076 8.04 10.63 -1.20
N THR A 1077 6.82 11.00 -0.80
CA THR A 1077 6.57 12.02 0.21
C THR A 1077 5.49 11.58 1.20
N TYR A 1078 5.63 11.98 2.45
CA TYR A 1078 4.67 11.65 3.49
C TYR A 1078 4.01 12.91 4.04
N VAL A 1079 2.70 13.05 3.88
CA VAL A 1079 1.92 14.21 4.33
C VAL A 1079 1.06 13.81 5.53
N VAL A 1080 1.24 14.50 6.65
CA VAL A 1080 0.38 14.37 7.83
C VAL A 1080 -0.52 15.58 7.93
N THR A 1081 -1.83 15.36 8.05
CA THR A 1081 -2.82 16.44 8.11
C THR A 1081 -3.08 16.83 9.56
N CYS A 1082 -2.24 17.68 10.15
CA CYS A 1082 -2.35 18.12 11.53
C CYS A 1082 -3.20 19.38 11.67
N GLN A 1083 -4.53 19.26 11.63
CA GLN A 1083 -5.43 20.42 11.56
C GLN A 1083 -5.17 21.49 12.63
N MET A 1084 -4.98 21.06 13.88
CA MET A 1084 -4.86 21.94 15.03
C MET A 1084 -3.44 22.46 15.27
N TYR A 1085 -2.46 22.02 14.46
CA TYR A 1085 -1.04 22.36 14.67
C TYR A 1085 -0.78 23.87 14.74
N GLY A 1086 -1.41 24.66 13.86
CA GLY A 1086 -1.31 26.12 13.90
C GLY A 1086 -1.79 26.73 15.22
N GLN A 1087 -2.89 26.19 15.78
CA GLN A 1087 -3.42 26.63 17.07
C GLN A 1087 -2.53 26.19 18.24
N HIS A 1088 -2.03 24.96 18.23
CA HIS A 1088 -1.10 24.44 19.24
C HIS A 1088 0.19 25.26 19.26
N LYS A 1089 0.69 25.64 18.07
CA LYS A 1089 1.87 26.50 17.91
C LYS A 1089 1.63 27.90 18.45
N ALA A 1090 0.48 28.51 18.14
CA ALA A 1090 0.12 29.83 18.66
C ALA A 1090 -0.04 29.85 20.19
N LYS A 1091 -0.50 28.74 20.79
CA LYS A 1091 -0.64 28.58 22.24
C LYS A 1091 0.64 28.15 22.96
N GLY A 1092 1.69 27.75 22.23
CA GLY A 1092 2.93 27.22 22.82
C GLY A 1092 2.75 25.85 23.48
N GLU A 1093 1.88 25.00 22.95
CA GLU A 1093 1.65 23.66 23.50
C GLU A 1093 2.78 22.68 23.13
N ASN A 1094 3.17 21.80 24.05
CA ASN A 1094 4.22 20.78 23.85
C ASN A 1094 4.01 19.91 22.60
N ARG A 1095 2.74 19.64 22.23
CA ARG A 1095 2.38 18.86 21.04
C ARG A 1095 2.97 19.47 19.76
N ALA A 1096 3.04 20.80 19.67
CA ALA A 1096 3.60 21.47 18.51
C ALA A 1096 5.13 21.27 18.42
N GLU A 1097 5.83 21.30 19.55
CA GLU A 1097 7.28 21.01 19.61
C GLU A 1097 7.59 19.55 19.25
N GLU A 1098 6.72 18.62 19.65
CA GLU A 1098 6.84 17.21 19.33
C GLU A 1098 6.63 16.93 17.83
N ILE A 1099 5.65 17.58 17.20
CA ILE A 1099 5.46 17.52 15.74
C ILE A 1099 6.66 18.13 15.01
N LEU A 1100 7.18 19.26 15.49
CA LEU A 1100 8.39 19.88 14.94
C LEU A 1100 9.59 18.93 15.03
N TYR A 1101 9.73 18.19 16.13
CA TYR A 1101 10.77 17.18 16.25
C TYR A 1101 10.62 16.04 15.25
N LEU A 1102 9.40 15.55 15.03
CA LEU A 1102 9.14 14.53 14.02
C LEU A 1102 9.54 15.04 12.63
N MET A 1103 9.23 16.29 12.29
CA MET A 1103 9.67 16.90 11.03
C MET A 1103 11.19 17.03 10.93
N LYS A 1104 11.85 17.44 12.02
CA LYS A 1104 13.31 17.57 12.08
C LYS A 1104 14.05 16.24 11.82
N ASN A 1105 13.50 15.13 12.30
CA ASN A 1105 14.13 13.82 12.17
C ASN A 1105 13.76 13.06 10.88
N ASN A 1106 12.75 13.52 10.13
CA ASN A 1106 12.21 12.81 8.97
C ASN A 1106 12.12 13.75 7.76
N GLU A 1107 13.10 13.68 6.86
CA GLU A 1107 13.25 14.63 5.74
C GLU A 1107 12.10 14.59 4.73
N ALA A 1108 11.47 13.43 4.50
CA ALA A 1108 10.34 13.29 3.57
C ALA A 1108 8.97 13.63 4.19
N LEU A 1109 8.92 13.96 5.48
CA LEU A 1109 7.70 14.32 6.19
C LEU A 1109 7.29 15.77 5.87
N ARG A 1110 6.00 15.97 5.61
CA ARG A 1110 5.35 17.26 5.43
C ARG A 1110 4.16 17.33 6.36
N VAL A 1111 3.94 18.49 6.98
CA VAL A 1111 2.78 18.71 7.84
C VAL A 1111 1.88 19.73 7.17
N ALA A 1112 0.62 19.36 6.97
CA ALA A 1112 -0.42 20.24 6.48
C ALA A 1112 -1.36 20.58 7.65
N TYR A 1113 -1.64 21.86 7.87
CA TYR A 1113 -2.54 22.30 8.94
C TYR A 1113 -3.49 23.40 8.46
N VAL A 1114 -4.51 23.69 9.28
CA VAL A 1114 -5.46 24.76 9.00
C VAL A 1114 -5.15 25.96 9.89
N ASP A 1115 -4.78 27.08 9.27
CA ASP A 1115 -4.58 28.36 9.94
C ASP A 1115 -5.88 29.17 9.92
N VAL A 1116 -6.22 29.79 11.04
CA VAL A 1116 -7.48 30.53 11.24
C VAL A 1116 -7.14 31.96 11.61
N VAL A 1117 -7.26 32.86 10.63
CA VAL A 1117 -6.89 34.27 10.77
C VAL A 1117 -8.16 35.10 11.02
N HIS A 1118 -8.16 35.85 12.12
CA HIS A 1118 -9.28 36.71 12.51
C HIS A 1118 -9.01 38.14 12.04
N LEU A 1119 -9.73 38.62 11.02
CA LEU A 1119 -9.59 39.98 10.45
C LEU A 1119 -10.48 41.02 11.16
N GLY A 1120 -11.24 40.63 12.18
CA GLY A 1120 -12.16 41.46 12.95
C GLY A 1120 -13.07 40.65 13.88
N ARG A 1121 -14.20 41.22 14.34
CA ARG A 1121 -15.16 40.52 15.23
C ARG A 1121 -15.99 39.44 14.52
N GLU A 1122 -16.21 39.52 13.21
CA GLU A 1122 -17.10 38.60 12.46
C GLU A 1122 -16.43 37.94 11.23
N ASN A 1123 -15.29 38.45 10.74
CA ASN A 1123 -14.63 37.91 9.55
C ASN A 1123 -13.46 37.00 9.92
N VAL A 1124 -13.63 35.71 9.65
CA VAL A 1124 -12.62 34.67 9.85
C VAL A 1124 -12.22 34.08 8.51
N GLU A 1125 -10.93 34.07 8.21
CA GLU A 1125 -10.37 33.41 7.03
C GLU A 1125 -9.67 32.12 7.41
N TYR A 1126 -9.83 31.11 6.56
CA TYR A 1126 -9.26 29.78 6.73
C TYR A 1126 -8.21 29.54 5.65
N TYR A 1127 -7.03 29.09 6.05
CA TYR A 1127 -5.93 28.77 5.16
C TYR A 1127 -5.48 27.33 5.35
N SER A 1128 -5.22 26.62 4.26
CA SER A 1128 -4.49 25.35 4.25
C SER A 1128 -3.00 25.66 4.07
N VAL A 1129 -2.19 25.29 5.05
CA VAL A 1129 -0.76 25.62 5.09
C VAL A 1129 0.07 24.34 5.09
N LEU A 1130 1.07 24.26 4.21
CA LEU A 1130 2.06 23.18 4.17
C LEU A 1130 3.39 23.66 4.75
N VAL A 1131 3.94 22.91 5.70
CA VAL A 1131 5.26 23.18 6.30
C VAL A 1131 6.19 21.99 6.17
N LYS A 1132 7.49 22.29 6.16
CA LYS A 1132 8.57 21.31 6.33
C LYS A 1132 9.63 21.86 7.29
N TYR A 1133 10.46 20.96 7.82
CA TYR A 1133 11.72 21.36 8.44
C TYR A 1133 12.81 21.43 7.38
N ASP A 1134 13.43 22.60 7.23
CA ASP A 1134 14.56 22.77 6.32
C ASP A 1134 15.87 22.47 7.07
N GLN A 1135 16.60 21.45 6.61
CA GLN A 1135 17.85 21.03 7.24
C GLN A 1135 18.99 22.04 7.02
N GLN A 1136 18.98 22.77 5.91
CA GLN A 1136 20.00 23.77 5.59
C GLN A 1136 19.78 25.03 6.42
N LEU A 1137 18.53 25.53 6.44
CA LEU A 1137 18.16 26.71 7.24
C LEU A 1137 17.95 26.41 8.73
N ARG A 1138 17.97 25.13 9.12
CA ARG A 1138 17.75 24.61 10.50
C ARG A 1138 16.49 25.13 11.17
N ARG A 1139 15.43 25.40 10.40
CA ARG A 1139 14.16 25.94 10.89
C ARG A 1139 12.97 25.37 10.12
N GLU A 1140 11.80 25.45 10.75
CA GLU A 1140 10.53 25.23 10.06
C GLU A 1140 10.30 26.33 9.02
N VAL A 1141 9.87 25.94 7.82
CA VAL A 1141 9.55 26.86 6.73
C VAL A 1141 8.14 26.57 6.21
N GLU A 1142 7.36 27.64 6.03
CA GLU A 1142 6.09 27.61 5.31
C GLU A 1142 6.38 27.54 3.81
N ILE A 1143 5.81 26.53 3.14
CA ILE A 1143 6.01 26.29 1.72
C ILE A 1143 4.87 26.93 0.91
N TYR A 1144 3.63 26.59 1.26
CA TYR A 1144 2.43 27.02 0.55
C TYR A 1144 1.35 27.41 1.55
N ARG A 1145 0.62 28.49 1.26
CA ARG A 1145 -0.54 28.99 2.02
C ARG A 1145 -1.71 29.25 1.06
N ILE A 1146 -2.71 28.39 1.09
CA ILE A 1146 -3.86 28.43 0.16
C ILE A 1146 -5.13 28.75 0.94
N GLN A 1147 -5.83 29.83 0.58
CA GLN A 1147 -7.08 30.24 1.21
C GLN A 1147 -8.21 29.27 0.84
N LEU A 1148 -8.95 28.83 1.85
CA LEU A 1148 -10.13 27.97 1.73
C LEU A 1148 -11.42 28.81 1.63
N PRO A 1149 -12.49 28.29 1.02
CA PRO A 1149 -13.76 29.02 0.90
C PRO A 1149 -14.49 29.24 2.25
N GLY A 1150 -14.09 28.52 3.30
CA GLY A 1150 -14.69 28.58 4.64
C GLY A 1150 -14.18 27.46 5.55
N PRO A 1151 -14.87 27.17 6.68
CA PRO A 1151 -14.52 26.05 7.54
C PRO A 1151 -14.57 24.70 6.80
N LEU A 1152 -13.50 23.90 6.94
CA LEU A 1152 -13.34 22.63 6.22
C LEU A 1152 -14.39 21.58 6.61
N LYS A 1153 -14.69 21.47 7.90
CA LYS A 1153 -15.66 20.52 8.48
C LYS A 1153 -17.06 21.08 8.31
N LEU A 1154 -17.78 20.62 7.29
CA LEU A 1154 -19.18 20.96 7.07
C LEU A 1154 -20.11 19.88 7.61
N GLY A 1155 -19.80 18.59 7.45
CA GLY A 1155 -20.68 17.46 7.72
C GLY A 1155 -20.03 16.28 8.46
N GLU A 1156 -19.87 15.13 7.79
CA GLU A 1156 -19.49 13.82 8.38
C GLU A 1156 -18.07 13.75 8.99
N GLY A 1157 -17.32 14.86 8.96
CA GLY A 1157 -16.11 15.08 9.75
C GLY A 1157 -14.87 14.37 9.22
N LYS A 1158 -14.84 13.03 9.18
CA LYS A 1158 -13.60 12.25 8.93
C LYS A 1158 -13.03 12.41 7.51
N PRO A 1159 -13.80 12.32 6.41
CA PRO A 1159 -13.26 12.48 5.06
C PRO A 1159 -12.87 13.94 4.77
N GLU A 1160 -13.67 14.89 5.25
CA GLU A 1160 -13.41 16.32 5.10
C GLU A 1160 -12.10 16.71 5.77
N ASN A 1161 -11.72 16.02 6.84
CA ASN A 1161 -10.49 16.32 7.56
C ASN A 1161 -9.22 16.25 6.70
N GLN A 1162 -9.19 15.31 5.77
CA GLN A 1162 -8.03 15.04 4.92
C GLN A 1162 -8.02 15.92 3.66
N ASN A 1163 -9.17 16.42 3.24
CA ASN A 1163 -9.35 17.07 1.94
C ASN A 1163 -8.50 18.34 1.76
N HIS A 1164 -8.26 19.11 2.84
CA HIS A 1164 -7.44 20.33 2.75
C HIS A 1164 -5.98 20.05 2.37
N ALA A 1165 -5.46 18.87 2.74
CA ALA A 1165 -4.06 18.48 2.52
C ALA A 1165 -3.85 17.72 1.20
N LEU A 1166 -4.92 17.21 0.57
CA LEU A 1166 -4.86 16.45 -0.68
C LEU A 1166 -4.23 17.24 -1.85
N ILE A 1167 -4.19 18.57 -1.77
CA ILE A 1167 -3.51 19.41 -2.78
C ILE A 1167 -1.99 19.40 -2.66
N PHE A 1168 -1.47 18.97 -1.52
CA PHE A 1168 -0.03 18.94 -1.22
C PHE A 1168 0.60 17.57 -1.46
N THR A 1169 -0.22 16.56 -1.68
CA THR A 1169 0.24 15.22 -2.03
C THR A 1169 0.78 15.22 -3.46
N ARG A 1170 1.61 14.20 -3.77
CA ARG A 1170 2.37 14.08 -5.03
C ARG A 1170 2.40 12.63 -5.48
N GLY A 1171 2.28 12.39 -6.78
CA GLY A 1171 2.65 11.11 -7.40
C GLY A 1171 1.57 10.48 -8.27
N ASP A 1172 1.98 9.50 -9.07
CA ASP A 1172 1.16 8.88 -10.13
C ASP A 1172 -0.02 8.07 -9.61
N ALA A 1173 0.02 7.65 -8.34
CA ALA A 1173 -1.06 6.95 -7.66
C ALA A 1173 -2.27 7.87 -7.40
N GLU A 1174 -2.06 9.17 -7.17
CA GLU A 1174 -3.15 10.14 -7.01
C GLU A 1174 -3.90 10.39 -8.31
N ALA A 1175 -3.19 10.39 -9.46
CA ALA A 1175 -3.79 10.47 -10.79
C ALA A 1175 -4.86 9.39 -11.04
N ASN A 1176 -4.85 8.27 -10.31
CA ASN A 1176 -5.93 7.28 -10.36
C ASN A 1176 -7.15 7.69 -9.50
N HIS A 1177 -6.97 8.40 -8.39
CA HIS A 1177 -8.08 8.94 -7.59
C HIS A 1177 -8.83 10.07 -8.32
N PHE A 1178 -8.15 10.86 -9.15
CA PHE A 1178 -8.82 11.82 -10.05
C PHE A 1178 -9.70 11.15 -11.12
N GLY A 1179 -9.51 9.84 -11.36
CA GLY A 1179 -10.23 9.05 -12.37
C GLY A 1179 -11.11 7.92 -11.81
N SER A 1180 -11.12 7.68 -10.50
CA SER A 1180 -11.82 6.55 -9.85
C SER A 1180 -13.09 6.93 -9.09
N SER A 1181 -13.47 8.21 -9.11
CA SER A 1181 -14.80 8.66 -8.71
C SER A 1181 -15.73 8.65 -9.92
#